data_AF-A0AAF0WTX9-F1
#
_entry.id   AF-A0AAF0WTX9-F1
#
_cell.length_a   1.000
_cell.length_b   1.000
_cell.length_c   1.000
_cell.angle_alpha   90.00
_cell.angle_beta   90.00
_cell.angle_gamma   90.00
#
_symmetry.space_group_name_H-M   'P 1'
#
loop_
_entity.id
_entity.type
_entity.pdbx_description
1 polymer ?
#
loop_
_entity_poly.entity_id
_entity_poly.type
_entity_poly.pdbx_seq_one_letter_code
_entity_poly.pdbx_strand_id
1 'polypeptide(L)'
;MGLQFLVWFEILFLFGCCKFAFCDQNGFLSLSCGGTENFVDSSNITWTPDSTYVTTGTTSTANFPEGNSSSLIPIRFFPESKGRKCYWLPIKNASSLVLVRAKFVYKNYDGLAKPPTFSVSLGTAMATTINLANADPWTEEFLWPVNKDFLSLCLNSIPDGGFPVISSVEVRPLPEGAYASSLQDSPNKSLRKCYRINCGYTNGSLRYPLDQYDRIWEADQDYTPFHLSTSFDIQTAFNLSSDDLSLPLSVLQTARVLTRREDLTYNLPLSSILGDYSIVLYFAGILPVSPTFDVLIDGSLFQSNYTVRSGEVSSLSFTLFGTNNMNITLKSTSFYPLLSAIEVFEIVYIPAPSSTTTVSALQVIQKSTGMNLGWEDDPCYPMPWDHIGCTGSLVTSLDLSNIILRSIGPRFGDLLDLQILDLHNTSLGGAIQNLGSLQQLEKLNLSFNQLKSFGSELEDLVNLQVLDLRNNSLDSTVPDSLGQLKNLHLLNLENNKLKGTLPQSLNSRALDIRTSGNLCVSFSMSTCNDADVSRNSSIEAPQVTLFTTPKKRSGHIHIVVVLAAVGGVIFALVIVSIAVLMYVKRKDKGVAYKESMDMRDCIAAKSYSYREIKAATKNFKDVIGRGGFGSVFVGKFPSGKQVAVKVRYDNSQLGDDAFINEVCLLSRISHQNLVSLEGFCHESKQQILVYEYLPGGSLADNLYGAKSKRVTLGWGMRLKIAVDAAKALDYLHNGSEPRIIHRDVKSSNILLDKEMNAKVCDFGLSKQVTQADASHVTTVVKGTAGYLDPEYYATQQLTEKSDIFSFGVVLLELICGREPLSRAGAPDSFNLVLWAKPYLQAGAFEIVDEQLKGTFADESMHKAAAIAARSVERDAAQRPNIAEVLAELKEAYSIQLSYLATAGTGS
;
A
#
# COMPACT_ATOMS: atom_id res chain seq x y z
N MET A 1 28.61 -38.99 -41.51
CA MET A 1 27.85 -39.21 -40.25
C MET A 1 28.65 -38.63 -39.07
N GLY A 2 29.02 -37.35 -39.12
CA GLY A 2 29.96 -36.77 -38.14
C GLY A 2 29.91 -35.24 -38.01
N LEU A 3 28.96 -34.56 -38.68
CA LEU A 3 28.79 -33.10 -38.57
C LEU A 3 27.41 -32.67 -38.05
N GLN A 4 26.43 -33.58 -37.96
CA GLN A 4 25.10 -33.27 -37.43
C GLN A 4 24.96 -33.48 -35.91
N PHE A 5 25.92 -34.15 -35.26
CA PHE A 5 25.89 -34.38 -33.80
C PHE A 5 26.52 -33.25 -32.98
N LEU A 6 27.37 -32.40 -33.57
CA LEU A 6 28.01 -31.28 -32.88
C LEU A 6 27.08 -30.06 -32.75
N VAL A 7 26.19 -29.85 -33.71
CA VAL A 7 25.27 -28.69 -33.69
C VAL A 7 24.15 -28.87 -32.65
N TRP A 8 23.74 -30.11 -32.36
CA TRP A 8 22.72 -30.37 -31.33
C TRP A 8 23.26 -30.27 -29.90
N PHE A 9 24.57 -30.50 -29.67
CA PHE A 9 25.16 -30.38 -28.33
C PHE A 9 25.44 -28.93 -27.94
N GLU A 10 25.71 -28.03 -28.90
CA GLU A 10 25.86 -26.60 -28.61
C GLU A 10 24.51 -25.87 -28.47
N ILE A 11 23.46 -26.30 -29.19
CA ILE A 11 22.12 -25.69 -29.05
C ILE A 11 21.45 -26.08 -27.72
N LEU A 12 21.74 -27.27 -27.17
CA LEU A 12 21.30 -27.68 -25.83
C LEU A 12 22.09 -27.01 -24.69
N PHE A 13 23.32 -26.53 -24.95
CA PHE A 13 24.07 -25.75 -23.96
C PHE A 13 23.69 -24.26 -23.96
N LEU A 14 23.22 -23.73 -25.10
CA LEU A 14 22.75 -22.34 -25.22
C LEU A 14 21.32 -22.11 -24.69
N PHE A 15 20.48 -23.15 -24.61
CA PHE A 15 19.16 -23.08 -23.95
C PHE A 15 19.14 -23.60 -22.50
N GLY A 16 20.29 -24.02 -21.97
CA GLY A 16 20.45 -24.50 -20.58
C GLY A 16 21.05 -23.48 -19.61
N CYS A 17 21.32 -22.25 -20.05
CA CYS A 17 21.92 -21.20 -19.23
C CYS A 17 21.19 -19.86 -19.41
N CYS A 18 19.87 -19.83 -19.19
CA CYS A 18 19.34 -18.70 -18.44
C CYS A 18 19.92 -18.80 -17.02
N LYS A 19 21.19 -18.36 -16.87
CA LYS A 19 21.69 -17.98 -15.57
C LYS A 19 20.69 -16.96 -15.06
N PHE A 20 19.95 -17.30 -14.00
CA PHE A 20 19.47 -16.28 -13.08
C PHE A 20 20.71 -15.45 -12.78
N ALA A 21 20.76 -14.24 -13.33
CA ALA A 21 21.78 -13.27 -12.98
C ALA A 21 21.47 -12.92 -11.52
N PHE A 22 22.06 -13.66 -10.59
CA PHE A 22 22.03 -13.26 -9.19
C PHE A 22 22.69 -11.89 -9.12
N CYS A 23 21.91 -10.89 -8.73
CA CYS A 23 22.42 -9.56 -8.47
C CYS A 23 23.49 -9.65 -7.38
N ASP A 24 24.64 -9.02 -7.60
CA ASP A 24 25.76 -9.06 -6.66
C ASP A 24 25.40 -8.33 -5.34
N GLN A 25 25.75 -8.91 -4.19
CA GLN A 25 25.47 -8.32 -2.86
C GLN A 25 26.47 -7.22 -2.51
N ASN A 26 26.76 -6.35 -3.47
CA ASN A 26 27.87 -5.45 -3.38
C ASN A 26 27.61 -4.41 -2.26
N GLY A 27 28.37 -4.52 -1.17
CA GLY A 27 28.29 -3.64 0.00
C GLY A 27 27.16 -3.96 1.00
N PHE A 28 26.47 -5.10 0.90
CA PHE A 28 25.50 -5.51 1.93
C PHE A 28 26.21 -5.87 3.25
N LEU A 29 25.65 -5.41 4.36
CA LEU A 29 26.02 -5.85 5.70
C LEU A 29 24.78 -6.41 6.40
N SER A 30 24.82 -7.66 6.85
CA SER A 30 23.71 -8.30 7.55
C SER A 30 24.22 -8.98 8.81
N LEU A 31 23.85 -8.44 9.96
CA LEU A 31 24.30 -8.89 11.27
C LEU A 31 23.23 -9.73 11.95
N SER A 32 23.61 -10.94 12.35
CA SER A 32 22.84 -11.78 13.27
C SER A 32 23.26 -11.44 14.70
N CYS A 33 22.44 -10.66 15.41
CA CYS A 33 22.81 -10.15 16.73
C CYS A 33 22.78 -11.28 17.76
N GLY A 34 23.92 -11.57 18.38
CA GLY A 34 24.08 -12.71 19.28
C GLY A 34 24.21 -14.07 18.58
N GLY A 35 24.27 -14.10 17.25
CA GLY A 35 24.64 -15.30 16.49
C GLY A 35 26.12 -15.64 16.63
N THR A 36 26.49 -16.89 16.37
CA THR A 36 27.87 -17.40 16.51
C THR A 36 28.52 -17.83 15.20
N GLU A 37 27.73 -18.09 14.16
CA GLU A 37 28.20 -18.60 12.87
C GLU A 37 27.61 -17.80 11.71
N ASN A 38 28.31 -17.81 10.58
CA ASN A 38 27.80 -17.25 9.34
C ASN A 38 26.78 -18.21 8.72
N PHE A 39 25.71 -17.69 8.14
CA PHE A 39 24.74 -18.48 7.39
C PHE A 39 24.18 -17.71 6.21
N VAL A 40 23.51 -18.42 5.29
CA VAL A 40 22.79 -17.82 4.16
C VAL A 40 21.31 -18.15 4.33
N ASP A 41 20.44 -17.14 4.24
CA ASP A 41 19.00 -17.32 4.42
C ASP A 41 18.28 -17.74 3.12
N SER A 42 16.95 -17.89 3.20
CA SER A 42 16.10 -18.23 2.05
C SER A 42 16.07 -17.16 0.96
N SER A 43 16.43 -15.92 1.29
CA SER A 43 16.57 -14.81 0.35
C SER A 43 17.97 -14.78 -0.29
N ASN A 44 18.80 -15.79 -0.02
CA ASN A 44 20.19 -15.89 -0.45
C ASN A 44 21.10 -14.80 0.16
N ILE A 45 20.71 -14.15 1.26
CA ILE A 45 21.49 -13.11 1.94
C ILE A 45 22.47 -13.76 2.91
N THR A 46 23.74 -13.34 2.88
CA THR A 46 24.75 -13.79 3.84
C THR A 46 24.64 -13.00 5.14
N TRP A 47 24.52 -13.71 6.26
CA TRP A 47 24.45 -13.17 7.61
C TRP A 47 25.72 -13.51 8.39
N THR A 48 26.23 -12.54 9.16
CA THR A 48 27.44 -12.70 9.99
C THR A 48 27.17 -12.38 11.47
N PRO A 49 27.89 -12.99 12.42
CA PRO A 49 27.86 -12.60 13.83
C PRO A 49 28.16 -11.12 14.07
N ASP A 50 27.60 -10.56 15.14
CA ASP A 50 27.75 -9.15 15.46
C ASP A 50 28.96 -8.80 16.36
N SER A 51 29.73 -9.79 16.80
CA SER A 51 30.81 -9.64 17.78
C SER A 51 31.94 -8.69 17.38
N THR A 52 32.09 -8.38 16.10
CA THR A 52 33.07 -7.41 15.59
C THR A 52 32.57 -5.96 15.64
N TYR A 53 31.25 -5.76 15.81
CA TYR A 53 30.59 -4.45 15.71
C TYR A 53 30.07 -3.93 17.05
N VAL A 54 30.01 -4.80 18.07
CA VAL A 54 29.62 -4.47 19.45
C VAL A 54 30.50 -5.23 20.43
N THR A 55 30.97 -4.55 21.48
CA THR A 55 31.92 -5.09 22.46
C THR A 55 31.26 -5.54 23.77
N THR A 56 29.96 -5.29 23.94
CA THR A 56 29.22 -5.52 25.19
C THR A 56 27.91 -6.29 24.94
N GLY A 57 27.17 -6.61 26.01
CA GLY A 57 25.88 -7.30 25.94
C GLY A 57 25.96 -8.81 26.11
N THR A 58 24.83 -9.41 26.48
CA THR A 58 24.65 -10.85 26.69
C THR A 58 23.86 -11.43 25.52
N THR A 59 24.18 -12.65 25.10
CA THR A 59 23.48 -13.34 24.00
C THR A 59 22.49 -14.37 24.54
N SER A 60 21.39 -14.59 23.81
CA SER A 60 20.40 -15.61 24.10
C SER A 60 19.69 -16.02 22.80
N THR A 61 18.70 -16.91 22.90
CA THR A 61 17.84 -17.29 21.77
C THR A 61 16.37 -17.11 22.14
N ALA A 62 15.64 -16.42 21.28
CA ALA A 62 14.19 -16.28 21.37
C ALA A 62 13.52 -17.37 20.54
N ASN A 63 12.52 -18.07 21.12
CA ASN A 63 11.74 -19.05 20.38
C ASN A 63 10.58 -18.35 19.64
N PHE A 64 10.59 -18.43 18.31
CA PHE A 64 9.58 -17.79 17.47
C PHE A 64 8.80 -18.86 16.68
N PRO A 65 7.50 -19.05 16.96
CA PRO A 65 6.67 -19.99 16.20
C PRO A 65 6.27 -19.39 14.84
N GLU A 66 6.78 -19.96 13.76
CA GLU A 66 6.36 -19.70 12.37
C GLU A 66 5.52 -20.89 11.88
N GLY A 67 4.19 -20.74 11.97
CA GLY A 67 3.25 -21.78 11.57
C GLY A 67 3.42 -23.09 12.37
N ASN A 68 3.72 -24.19 11.68
CA ASN A 68 3.96 -25.51 12.29
C ASN A 68 5.42 -25.74 12.72
N SER A 69 6.31 -24.75 12.55
CA SER A 69 7.73 -24.84 12.90
C SER A 69 8.12 -23.77 13.91
N SER A 70 9.08 -24.06 14.78
CA SER A 70 9.65 -23.09 15.71
C SER A 70 11.07 -22.74 15.26
N SER A 71 11.32 -21.47 14.94
CA SER A 71 12.65 -20.97 14.64
C SER A 71 13.28 -20.36 15.90
N LEU A 72 14.53 -20.72 16.17
CA LEU A 72 15.32 -20.11 17.25
C LEU A 72 16.04 -18.89 16.67
N ILE A 73 15.65 -17.71 17.13
CA ILE A 73 16.23 -16.44 16.69
C ILE A 73 17.33 -16.04 17.69
N PRO A 74 18.60 -15.91 17.28
CA PRO A 74 19.64 -15.38 18.14
C PRO A 74 19.36 -13.90 18.43
N ILE A 75 19.65 -13.50 19.67
CA ILE A 75 19.47 -12.13 20.13
C ILE A 75 20.63 -11.69 21.01
N ARG A 76 20.86 -10.38 21.05
CA ARG A 76 21.74 -9.72 22.04
C ARG A 76 20.93 -8.74 22.87
N PHE A 77 21.09 -8.80 24.18
CA PHE A 77 20.45 -7.88 25.12
C PHE A 77 21.44 -7.26 26.11
N PHE A 78 21.05 -6.14 26.70
CA PHE A 78 21.91 -5.32 27.53
C PHE A 78 21.31 -5.15 28.94
N PRO A 79 21.73 -5.98 29.92
CA PRO A 79 21.16 -5.97 31.26
C PRO A 79 21.58 -4.76 32.11
N GLU A 80 22.60 -4.01 31.69
CA GLU A 80 23.03 -2.79 32.37
C GLU A 80 21.97 -1.68 32.20
N SER A 81 21.47 -1.17 33.33
CA SER A 81 20.36 -0.22 33.37
C SER A 81 20.75 1.24 33.08
N LYS A 82 22.02 1.51 32.76
CA LYS A 82 22.54 2.86 32.50
C LYS A 82 23.38 2.92 31.24
N GLY A 83 23.25 4.04 30.53
CA GLY A 83 24.01 4.37 29.34
C GLY A 83 23.39 3.88 28.03
N ARG A 84 24.05 4.25 26.93
CA ARG A 84 23.72 3.82 25.57
C ARG A 84 24.69 2.74 25.11
N LYS A 85 24.19 1.70 24.43
CA LYS A 85 25.02 0.62 23.89
C LYS A 85 24.95 0.65 22.36
N CYS A 86 26.09 0.82 21.71
CA CYS A 86 26.16 1.15 20.29
C CYS A 86 26.80 0.05 19.45
N TYR A 87 26.26 -0.13 18.25
CA TYR A 87 26.85 -0.84 17.13
C TYR A 87 27.56 0.16 16.23
N TRP A 88 28.78 -0.17 15.78
CA TRP A 88 29.58 0.67 14.89
C TRP A 88 29.58 0.11 13.47
N LEU A 89 28.68 0.62 12.64
CA LEU A 89 28.41 0.06 11.31
C LEU A 89 29.28 0.75 10.25
N PRO A 90 30.14 0.02 9.50
CA PRO A 90 30.96 0.62 8.44
C PRO A 90 30.10 0.97 7.22
N ILE A 91 30.20 2.21 6.74
CA ILE A 91 29.44 2.74 5.60
C ILE A 91 30.29 3.49 4.55
N LYS A 92 31.62 3.47 4.70
CA LYS A 92 32.60 4.20 3.87
C LYS A 92 32.49 4.01 2.35
N ASN A 93 32.05 2.83 1.89
CA ASN A 93 31.99 2.50 0.46
C ASN A 93 30.59 2.73 -0.16
N ALA A 94 29.65 3.32 0.59
CA ALA A 94 28.33 3.66 0.07
C ALA A 94 28.37 5.00 -0.71
N SER A 95 27.56 5.09 -1.77
CA SER A 95 27.47 6.21 -2.72
C SER A 95 27.16 7.56 -2.06
N SER A 96 26.07 7.62 -1.29
CA SER A 96 25.60 8.83 -0.58
C SER A 96 24.44 8.56 0.40
N LEU A 97 23.72 7.44 0.24
CA LEU A 97 22.57 7.06 1.07
C LEU A 97 22.62 5.56 1.38
N VAL A 98 22.27 5.19 2.60
CA VAL A 98 22.12 3.79 3.03
C VAL A 98 20.75 3.56 3.65
N LEU A 99 20.18 2.39 3.40
CA LEU A 99 19.06 1.87 4.16
C LEU A 99 19.61 1.10 5.36
N VAL A 100 19.13 1.41 6.56
CA VAL A 100 19.47 0.74 7.82
C VAL A 100 18.20 0.14 8.39
N ARG A 101 18.15 -1.18 8.57
CA ARG A 101 17.02 -1.90 9.16
C ARG A 101 17.47 -2.60 10.43
N ALA A 102 16.70 -2.48 11.50
CA ALA A 102 16.96 -3.18 12.76
C ALA A 102 15.70 -3.90 13.24
N LYS A 103 15.87 -5.15 13.67
CA LYS A 103 14.79 -5.99 14.20
C LYS A 103 15.02 -6.28 15.68
N PHE A 104 13.95 -6.16 16.46
CA PHE A 104 13.94 -6.35 17.91
C PHE A 104 12.96 -7.47 18.25
N VAL A 105 13.40 -8.46 19.03
CA VAL A 105 12.62 -9.64 19.40
C VAL A 105 12.77 -9.89 20.89
N TYR A 106 11.65 -9.99 21.61
CA TYR A 106 11.65 -10.30 23.04
C TYR A 106 11.37 -11.79 23.29
N LYS A 107 10.15 -12.27 22.96
CA LYS A 107 9.69 -13.65 23.24
C LYS A 107 10.13 -14.22 24.60
N ASN A 108 10.13 -13.38 25.64
CA ASN A 108 10.49 -13.74 27.01
C ASN A 108 11.89 -14.36 27.17
N TYR A 109 12.89 -13.85 26.42
CA TYR A 109 14.26 -14.38 26.49
C TYR A 109 14.90 -14.29 27.88
N ASP A 110 14.44 -13.37 28.72
CA ASP A 110 14.96 -13.11 30.08
C ASP A 110 14.17 -13.84 31.18
N GLY A 111 13.06 -14.51 30.82
CA GLY A 111 12.20 -15.21 31.76
C GLY A 111 11.36 -14.30 32.68
N LEU A 112 11.36 -12.98 32.46
CA LEU A 112 10.67 -12.01 33.32
C LEU A 112 9.20 -11.76 32.93
N ALA A 113 8.80 -12.19 31.73
CA ALA A 113 7.49 -11.95 31.12
C ALA A 113 7.08 -10.46 31.10
N LYS A 114 8.06 -9.56 31.03
CA LYS A 114 7.89 -8.11 30.98
C LYS A 114 8.63 -7.56 29.75
N PRO A 115 7.94 -7.40 28.61
CA PRO A 115 8.55 -6.87 27.39
C PRO A 115 9.20 -5.50 27.63
N PRO A 116 10.41 -5.26 27.10
CA PRO A 116 11.12 -4.03 27.36
C PRO A 116 10.65 -2.87 26.47
N THR A 117 10.82 -1.66 26.99
CA THR A 117 10.66 -0.37 26.31
C THR A 117 11.98 0.38 26.39
N PHE A 118 12.52 0.77 25.24
CA PHE A 118 13.81 1.45 25.14
C PHE A 118 13.88 2.33 23.90
N SER A 119 14.82 3.25 23.89
CA SER A 119 14.98 4.27 22.86
C SER A 119 16.08 3.87 21.88
N VAL A 120 15.87 4.00 20.57
CA VAL A 120 16.89 3.75 19.54
C VAL A 120 17.34 5.06 18.92
N SER A 121 18.65 5.22 18.80
CA SER A 121 19.28 6.37 18.14
C SER A 121 20.17 5.93 16.99
N LEU A 122 20.24 6.77 15.97
CA LEU A 122 21.08 6.57 14.80
C LEU A 122 21.92 7.84 14.60
N GLY A 123 23.25 7.72 14.69
CA GLY A 123 24.14 8.88 14.77
C GLY A 123 23.78 9.79 15.96
N THR A 124 23.67 11.10 15.70
CA THR A 124 23.23 12.09 16.70
C THR A 124 21.70 12.17 16.85
N ALA A 125 20.94 11.51 15.98
CA ALA A 125 19.48 11.59 15.97
C ALA A 125 18.86 10.57 16.93
N MET A 126 17.94 11.05 17.77
CA MET A 126 17.05 10.18 18.55
C MET A 126 15.95 9.67 17.61
N ALA A 127 16.06 8.42 17.16
CA ALA A 127 15.33 7.93 16.01
C ALA A 127 13.90 7.47 16.34
N THR A 128 13.73 6.66 17.39
CA THR A 128 12.39 6.18 17.82
C THR A 128 12.43 5.54 19.21
N THR A 129 11.27 5.24 19.79
CA THR A 129 11.13 4.42 21.00
C THR A 129 10.45 3.09 20.66
N ILE A 130 11.13 2.00 21.00
CA ILE A 130 10.66 0.63 20.81
C ILE A 130 9.88 0.22 22.06
N ASN A 131 8.67 -0.29 21.88
CA ASN A 131 7.87 -0.88 22.95
C ASN A 131 7.41 -2.27 22.52
N LEU A 132 8.11 -3.29 23.01
CA LEU A 132 7.85 -4.68 22.63
C LEU A 132 6.57 -5.25 23.27
N ALA A 133 5.88 -4.50 24.13
CA ALA A 133 4.53 -4.85 24.56
C ALA A 133 3.47 -4.51 23.51
N ASN A 134 3.72 -3.54 22.63
CA ASN A 134 2.82 -3.13 21.56
C ASN A 134 2.97 -4.00 20.31
N ALA A 135 4.21 -4.34 19.94
CA ALA A 135 4.50 -5.28 18.86
C ALA A 135 5.79 -6.08 19.12
N ASP A 136 5.73 -7.41 18.97
CA ASP A 136 6.87 -8.33 19.08
C ASP A 136 6.72 -9.45 18.03
N PRO A 137 7.45 -9.38 16.90
CA PRO A 137 8.68 -8.61 16.69
C PRO A 137 8.41 -7.16 16.28
N TRP A 138 9.38 -6.29 16.52
CA TRP A 138 9.37 -4.89 16.05
C TRP A 138 10.50 -4.68 15.05
N THR A 139 10.20 -4.08 13.90
CA THR A 139 11.21 -3.78 12.86
C THR A 139 11.17 -2.30 12.52
N GLU A 140 12.32 -1.65 12.56
CA GLU A 140 12.50 -0.26 12.14
C GLU A 140 13.41 -0.18 10.93
N GLU A 141 13.14 0.77 10.04
CA GLU A 141 13.95 1.01 8.85
C GLU A 141 14.12 2.51 8.62
N PHE A 142 15.36 2.91 8.31
CA PHE A 142 15.77 4.28 8.11
C PHE A 142 16.53 4.42 6.79
N LEU A 143 16.33 5.53 6.08
CA LEU A 143 17.22 5.99 5.03
C LEU A 143 18.13 7.07 5.61
N TRP A 144 19.42 6.79 5.65
CA TRP A 144 20.42 7.59 6.35
C TRP A 144 21.45 8.19 5.38
N PRO A 145 21.68 9.52 5.40
CA PRO A 145 22.69 10.16 4.57
C PRO A 145 24.10 9.81 5.04
N VAL A 146 24.95 9.39 4.12
CA VAL A 146 26.34 8.99 4.41
C VAL A 146 27.22 10.24 4.45
N ASN A 147 27.62 10.64 5.64
CA ASN A 147 28.51 11.80 5.88
C ASN A 147 29.79 11.45 6.66
N LYS A 148 29.94 10.18 7.07
CA LYS A 148 31.06 9.63 7.85
C LYS A 148 31.35 8.21 7.40
N ASP A 149 32.54 7.70 7.74
CA ASP A 149 32.96 6.32 7.44
C ASP A 149 32.17 5.26 8.25
N PHE A 150 31.61 5.65 9.40
CA PHE A 150 30.88 4.79 10.32
C PHE A 150 29.58 5.44 10.78
N LEU A 151 28.59 4.59 11.05
CA LEU A 151 27.30 4.96 11.63
C LEU A 151 27.09 4.23 12.96
N SER A 152 26.80 5.00 14.01
CA SER A 152 26.44 4.44 15.31
C SER A 152 24.94 4.16 15.38
N LEU A 153 24.57 2.91 15.67
CA LEU A 153 23.21 2.51 16.02
C LEU A 153 23.19 2.14 17.50
N CYS A 154 22.50 2.91 18.33
CA CYS A 154 22.54 2.72 19.78
C CYS A 154 21.17 2.41 20.37
N LEU A 155 21.18 1.52 21.36
CA LEU A 155 20.07 1.21 22.23
C LEU A 155 20.26 1.99 23.54
N ASN A 156 19.30 2.83 23.87
CA ASN A 156 19.29 3.74 25.01
C ASN A 156 18.28 3.24 26.04
N SER A 157 18.76 2.86 27.23
CA SER A 157 17.92 2.37 28.32
C SER A 157 16.99 3.48 28.84
N ILE A 158 15.73 3.14 29.09
CA ILE A 158 14.74 4.01 29.74
C ILE A 158 14.56 3.54 31.19
N PRO A 159 14.45 4.45 32.18
CA PRO A 159 14.14 4.08 33.55
C PRO A 159 12.92 3.15 33.65
N ASP A 160 13.06 2.03 34.35
CA ASP A 160 12.05 0.97 34.51
C ASP A 160 11.58 0.27 33.20
N GLY A 161 12.27 0.54 32.09
CA GLY A 161 11.97 0.05 30.75
C GLY A 161 12.39 -1.40 30.48
N GLY A 162 13.14 -2.05 31.35
CA GLY A 162 13.67 -3.41 31.11
C GLY A 162 14.95 -3.40 30.26
N PHE A 163 15.35 -4.55 29.74
CA PHE A 163 16.64 -4.72 29.06
C PHE A 163 16.50 -4.51 27.54
N PRO A 164 17.18 -3.50 26.96
CA PRO A 164 17.20 -3.32 25.52
C PRO A 164 17.73 -4.58 24.82
N VAL A 165 17.08 -4.95 23.71
CA VAL A 165 17.36 -6.18 22.96
C VAL A 165 17.37 -5.91 21.47
N ILE A 166 18.20 -6.60 20.71
CA ILE A 166 18.27 -6.56 19.25
C ILE A 166 18.56 -7.96 18.68
N SER A 167 17.98 -8.26 17.53
CA SER A 167 18.06 -9.57 16.87
C SER A 167 18.79 -9.52 15.53
N SER A 168 18.63 -8.42 14.78
CA SER A 168 19.36 -8.25 13.52
C SER A 168 19.54 -6.79 13.16
N VAL A 169 20.61 -6.52 12.39
CA VAL A 169 20.89 -5.23 11.75
C VAL A 169 21.24 -5.48 10.28
N GLU A 170 20.64 -4.73 9.38
CA GLU A 170 20.89 -4.79 7.95
C GLU A 170 21.26 -3.39 7.45
N VAL A 171 22.33 -3.29 6.65
CA VAL A 171 22.72 -2.06 5.95
C VAL A 171 22.78 -2.34 4.45
N ARG A 172 22.11 -1.50 3.65
CA ARG A 172 22.04 -1.61 2.18
C ARG A 172 22.44 -0.28 1.53
N PRO A 173 23.54 -0.23 0.76
CA PRO A 173 23.85 0.92 -0.07
C PRO A 173 22.76 1.14 -1.13
N LEU A 174 22.32 2.39 -1.30
CA LEU A 174 21.34 2.78 -2.30
C LEU A 174 22.03 3.44 -3.51
N PRO A 175 21.38 3.52 -4.69
CA PRO A 175 21.98 4.18 -5.84
C PRO A 175 22.13 5.68 -5.59
N GLU A 176 23.10 6.30 -6.26
CA GLU A 176 23.29 7.76 -6.21
C GLU A 176 22.02 8.48 -6.69
N GLY A 177 21.60 9.54 -5.99
CA GLY A 177 20.37 10.27 -6.30
C GLY A 177 19.08 9.64 -5.77
N ALA A 178 19.12 8.44 -5.17
CA ALA A 178 17.94 7.83 -4.56
C ALA A 178 17.30 8.75 -3.52
N TYR A 179 15.98 8.94 -3.61
CA TYR A 179 15.20 9.80 -2.70
C TYR A 179 15.68 11.27 -2.63
N ALA A 180 16.37 11.76 -3.67
CA ALA A 180 16.87 13.14 -3.69
C ALA A 180 15.75 14.18 -3.51
N SER A 181 14.56 13.97 -4.08
CA SER A 181 13.41 14.88 -3.91
C SER A 181 12.90 14.93 -2.46
N SER A 182 12.99 13.83 -1.73
CA SER A 182 12.59 13.75 -0.30
C SER A 182 13.65 14.33 0.65
N LEU A 183 14.92 14.37 0.22
CA LEU A 183 16.07 14.80 1.03
C LEU A 183 16.63 16.18 0.59
N GLN A 184 15.99 16.85 -0.37
CA GLN A 184 16.55 17.95 -1.18
C GLN A 184 16.96 19.24 -0.43
N ASP A 185 16.74 19.34 0.90
CA ASP A 185 16.91 20.59 1.65
C ASP A 185 17.96 20.57 2.76
N SER A 186 18.56 19.44 3.14
CA SER A 186 19.60 19.42 4.17
C SER A 186 20.25 18.05 4.35
N PRO A 187 21.57 17.96 4.55
CA PRO A 187 22.20 16.73 5.07
C PRO A 187 21.75 16.36 6.49
N ASN A 188 20.98 17.23 7.15
CA ASN A 188 20.51 17.06 8.53
C ASN A 188 19.11 16.40 8.60
N LYS A 189 18.75 15.57 7.63
CA LYS A 189 17.48 14.83 7.60
C LYS A 189 17.74 13.34 7.36
N SER A 190 17.02 12.51 8.07
CA SER A 190 16.91 11.07 7.85
C SER A 190 15.43 10.75 7.59
N LEU A 191 15.15 9.68 6.86
CA LEU A 191 13.77 9.23 6.60
C LEU A 191 13.52 7.93 7.35
N ARG A 192 12.52 7.87 8.22
CA ARG A 192 12.09 6.66 8.91
C ARG A 192 10.90 6.06 8.17
N LYS A 193 10.97 4.80 7.77
CA LYS A 193 9.89 4.14 7.02
C LYS A 193 8.64 4.01 7.88
N CYS A 194 7.51 4.55 7.40
CA CYS A 194 6.18 4.25 7.92
C CYS A 194 5.52 3.16 7.08
N TYR A 195 5.49 3.35 5.75
CA TYR A 195 4.82 2.46 4.81
C TYR A 195 5.70 2.24 3.57
N ARG A 196 5.77 1.00 3.10
CA ARG A 196 6.27 0.64 1.77
C ARG A 196 5.38 -0.45 1.19
N ILE A 197 4.45 -0.04 0.35
CA ILE A 197 3.33 -0.87 -0.11
C ILE A 197 3.51 -1.15 -1.59
N ASN A 198 3.51 -2.43 -1.98
CA ASN A 198 3.25 -2.82 -3.35
C ASN A 198 1.74 -2.98 -3.52
N CYS A 199 1.12 -1.98 -4.15
CA CYS A 199 -0.33 -1.87 -4.27
C CYS A 199 -0.92 -3.00 -5.12
N GLY A 200 -0.20 -3.52 -6.12
CA GLY A 200 -0.68 -4.59 -7.00
C GLY A 200 -0.43 -6.00 -6.48
N TYR A 201 0.36 -6.17 -5.42
CA TYR A 201 0.79 -7.48 -4.93
C TYR A 201 -0.07 -7.96 -3.76
N THR A 202 -0.26 -9.29 -3.69
CA THR A 202 -1.18 -9.92 -2.74
C THR A 202 -0.57 -11.09 -1.96
N ASN A 203 0.70 -11.43 -2.19
CA ASN A 203 1.29 -12.65 -1.64
C ASN A 203 2.54 -12.38 -0.80
N GLY A 204 2.35 -11.89 0.42
CA GLY A 204 3.43 -11.60 1.36
C GLY A 204 4.32 -10.44 0.89
N SER A 205 5.58 -10.45 1.32
CA SER A 205 6.54 -9.38 1.06
C SER A 205 7.49 -9.70 -0.09
N LEU A 206 7.86 -8.69 -0.89
CA LEU A 206 8.89 -8.78 -1.92
C LEU A 206 10.19 -8.13 -1.44
N ARG A 207 11.33 -8.82 -1.60
CA ARG A 207 12.67 -8.31 -1.28
C ARG A 207 13.75 -8.91 -2.19
N TYR A 208 15.03 -8.77 -1.84
CA TYR A 208 16.13 -9.39 -2.58
C TYR A 208 15.91 -10.90 -2.81
N PRO A 209 16.24 -11.46 -3.99
CA PRO A 209 16.93 -10.83 -5.13
C PRO A 209 16.02 -10.07 -6.11
N LEU A 210 14.70 -9.98 -5.86
CA LEU A 210 13.77 -9.29 -6.75
C LEU A 210 13.88 -7.77 -6.67
N ASP A 211 14.34 -7.24 -5.53
CA ASP A 211 14.83 -5.89 -5.37
C ASP A 211 16.34 -5.93 -5.09
N GLN A 212 17.15 -5.41 -6.01
CA GLN A 212 18.62 -5.39 -5.90
C GLN A 212 19.14 -4.61 -4.68
N TYR A 213 18.34 -3.69 -4.14
CA TYR A 213 18.68 -2.90 -2.96
C TYR A 213 18.04 -3.43 -1.67
N ASP A 214 17.38 -4.59 -1.75
CA ASP A 214 16.76 -5.29 -0.61
C ASP A 214 15.79 -4.43 0.23
N ARG A 215 15.07 -3.53 -0.44
CA ARG A 215 13.87 -2.94 0.17
C ARG A 215 12.81 -4.02 0.28
N ILE A 216 12.14 -4.06 1.43
CA ILE A 216 11.00 -4.94 1.66
C ILE A 216 9.72 -4.19 1.27
N TRP A 217 9.06 -4.65 0.22
CA TRP A 217 7.76 -4.18 -0.25
C TRP A 217 6.66 -5.09 0.29
N GLU A 218 5.81 -4.56 1.16
CA GLU A 218 4.70 -5.31 1.75
C GLU A 218 3.52 -5.40 0.80
N ALA A 219 2.72 -6.47 0.91
CA ALA A 219 1.51 -6.58 0.13
C ALA A 219 0.47 -5.58 0.64
N ASP A 220 -0.35 -5.08 -0.27
CA ASP A 220 -1.47 -4.21 0.10
C ASP A 220 -2.49 -4.91 1.03
N GLN A 221 -2.53 -6.25 1.03
CA GLN A 221 -3.32 -7.04 1.97
C GLN A 221 -2.83 -6.97 3.43
N ASP A 222 -1.69 -6.35 3.69
CA ASP A 222 -1.20 -6.14 5.06
C ASP A 222 -1.79 -4.86 5.69
N TYR A 223 -2.56 -4.07 4.91
CA TYR A 223 -3.10 -2.77 5.32
C TYR A 223 -4.63 -2.69 5.17
N THR A 224 -5.30 -2.10 6.17
CA THR A 224 -6.77 -1.94 6.17
C THR A 224 -7.20 -0.53 5.80
N PRO A 225 -8.27 -0.34 5.00
CA PRO A 225 -9.17 -1.38 4.46
C PRO A 225 -8.56 -2.14 3.27
N PHE A 226 -8.80 -3.45 3.20
CA PHE A 226 -8.39 -4.25 2.05
C PHE A 226 -9.20 -3.88 0.82
N HIS A 227 -8.53 -3.47 -0.26
CA HIS A 227 -9.20 -3.14 -1.52
C HIS A 227 -9.39 -4.41 -2.37
N LEU A 228 -10.65 -4.75 -2.67
CA LEU A 228 -11.08 -5.97 -3.37
C LEU A 228 -10.76 -6.00 -4.89
N SER A 229 -9.94 -5.09 -5.43
CA SER A 229 -9.68 -5.07 -6.87
C SER A 229 -8.70 -6.13 -7.35
N THR A 230 -8.87 -6.49 -8.62
CA THR A 230 -7.98 -7.38 -9.36
C THR A 230 -6.60 -6.75 -9.55
N SER A 231 -5.57 -7.50 -9.16
CA SER A 231 -4.18 -7.22 -9.53
C SER A 231 -4.03 -7.46 -11.03
N PHE A 232 -3.58 -6.46 -11.77
CA PHE A 232 -3.13 -6.64 -13.15
C PHE A 232 -1.64 -6.95 -13.13
N ASP A 233 -1.27 -8.13 -13.65
CA ASP A 233 0.10 -8.57 -13.87
C ASP A 233 0.29 -8.70 -15.38
N ILE A 234 1.12 -7.82 -15.95
CA ILE A 234 1.44 -7.81 -17.37
C ILE A 234 2.96 -7.71 -17.50
N GLN A 235 3.55 -8.62 -18.27
CA GLN A 235 4.94 -8.53 -18.68
C GLN A 235 5.13 -7.41 -19.72
N THR A 236 5.03 -6.16 -19.26
CA THR A 236 5.25 -4.97 -20.08
C THR A 236 6.73 -4.59 -20.02
N ALA A 237 7.33 -4.29 -21.17
CA ALA A 237 8.64 -3.65 -21.24
C ALA A 237 8.44 -2.14 -21.03
N PHE A 238 9.02 -1.57 -19.98
CA PHE A 238 8.94 -0.15 -19.68
C PHE A 238 10.11 0.61 -20.30
N ASN A 239 9.86 1.83 -20.77
CA ASN A 239 10.92 2.74 -21.21
C ASN A 239 11.49 3.46 -19.98
N LEU A 240 12.45 2.83 -19.31
CA LEU A 240 13.04 3.35 -18.07
C LEU A 240 14.08 4.43 -18.39
N SER A 241 13.93 5.63 -17.81
CA SER A 241 15.02 6.60 -17.79
C SER A 241 16.10 6.23 -16.77
N SER A 242 17.25 6.89 -16.81
CA SER A 242 18.35 6.66 -15.85
C SER A 242 17.96 6.98 -14.40
N ASP A 243 16.97 7.86 -14.18
CA ASP A 243 16.45 8.21 -12.86
C ASP A 243 15.39 7.20 -12.36
N ASP A 244 14.73 6.48 -13.28
CA ASP A 244 13.72 5.45 -12.99
C ASP A 244 14.33 4.09 -12.61
N LEU A 245 15.66 3.94 -12.67
CA LEU A 245 16.40 2.70 -12.37
C LEU A 245 16.30 2.25 -10.90
N SER A 246 15.61 3.01 -10.06
CA SER A 246 15.53 2.78 -8.63
C SER A 246 14.42 1.82 -8.21
N LEU A 247 13.44 1.44 -9.04
CA LEU A 247 12.34 0.54 -8.62
C LEU A 247 12.47 -0.88 -9.21
N PRO A 248 12.14 -1.94 -8.45
CA PRO A 248 12.19 -3.29 -8.97
C PRO A 248 11.05 -3.54 -9.96
N LEU A 249 11.37 -4.20 -11.09
CA LEU A 249 10.41 -4.50 -12.16
C LEU A 249 9.20 -5.30 -11.64
N SER A 250 9.42 -6.18 -10.67
CA SER A 250 8.38 -6.98 -10.01
C SER A 250 7.35 -6.16 -9.22
N VAL A 251 7.70 -4.93 -8.80
CA VAL A 251 6.75 -3.97 -8.22
C VAL A 251 6.05 -3.19 -9.32
N LEU A 252 6.77 -2.78 -10.38
CA LEU A 252 6.21 -2.01 -11.49
C LEU A 252 5.22 -2.82 -12.35
N GLN A 253 5.41 -4.13 -12.48
CA GLN A 253 4.54 -5.03 -13.23
C GLN A 253 3.20 -5.31 -12.54
N THR A 254 3.04 -4.85 -11.31
CA THR A 254 1.82 -5.00 -10.53
C THR A 254 1.25 -3.63 -10.17
N ALA A 255 -0.06 -3.43 -10.37
CA ALA A 255 -0.73 -2.24 -9.85
C ALA A 255 -2.14 -2.57 -9.36
N ARG A 256 -2.61 -1.75 -8.41
CA ARG A 256 -4.00 -1.78 -7.96
C ARG A 256 -4.83 -0.97 -8.96
N VAL A 257 -5.86 -1.60 -9.54
CA VAL A 257 -6.79 -0.96 -10.47
C VAL A 257 -8.21 -1.17 -9.96
N LEU A 258 -8.90 -0.11 -9.53
CA LEU A 258 -10.24 -0.26 -8.96
C LEU A 258 -11.32 -0.20 -10.06
N THR A 259 -11.60 -1.34 -10.69
CA THR A 259 -12.74 -1.44 -11.60
C THR A 259 -14.04 -1.20 -10.84
N ARG A 260 -14.93 -0.33 -11.34
CA ARG A 260 -16.29 -0.03 -10.84
C ARG A 260 -16.46 1.04 -9.75
N ARG A 261 -15.40 1.72 -9.28
CA ARG A 261 -15.52 2.95 -8.47
C ARG A 261 -14.68 4.05 -9.10
N GLU A 262 -15.16 5.28 -9.00
CA GLU A 262 -14.44 6.46 -9.52
C GLU A 262 -13.21 6.79 -8.67
N ASP A 263 -13.20 6.42 -7.39
CA ASP A 263 -12.16 6.83 -6.43
C ASP A 263 -11.41 5.62 -5.83
N LEU A 264 -10.07 5.66 -5.84
CA LEU A 264 -9.19 4.77 -5.10
C LEU A 264 -8.61 5.52 -3.90
N THR A 265 -8.92 5.08 -2.68
CA THR A 265 -8.57 5.80 -1.45
C THR A 265 -7.76 4.95 -0.49
N TYR A 266 -6.58 5.41 -0.08
CA TYR A 266 -5.76 4.84 0.99
C TYR A 266 -5.87 5.69 2.25
N ASN A 267 -6.20 5.05 3.38
CA ASN A 267 -6.17 5.68 4.71
C ASN A 267 -4.98 5.12 5.49
N LEU A 268 -3.95 5.92 5.70
CA LEU A 268 -2.68 5.52 6.30
C LEU A 268 -2.52 6.24 7.66
N PRO A 269 -2.82 5.55 8.79
CA PRO A 269 -2.66 6.15 10.11
C PRO A 269 -1.16 6.38 10.40
N LEU A 270 -0.81 7.53 10.97
CA LEU A 270 0.60 7.87 11.21
C LEU A 270 0.92 7.77 12.71
N SER A 271 2.16 7.40 13.04
CA SER A 271 2.56 7.08 14.43
C SER A 271 2.74 8.29 15.34
N SER A 272 3.00 9.47 14.76
CA SER A 272 3.35 10.68 15.51
C SER A 272 2.17 11.66 15.53
N ILE A 273 1.88 12.24 16.71
CA ILE A 273 0.71 13.11 16.96
C ILE A 273 0.70 14.35 16.05
N LEU A 274 1.88 14.86 15.66
CA LEU A 274 2.11 15.92 14.67
C LEU A 274 3.53 15.70 14.08
N GLY A 275 3.63 14.83 13.08
CA GLY A 275 4.91 14.54 12.39
C GLY A 275 5.00 15.23 11.02
N ASP A 276 6.22 15.33 10.50
CA ASP A 276 6.49 15.73 9.13
C ASP A 276 6.80 14.50 8.30
N TYR A 277 6.18 14.37 7.11
CA TYR A 277 6.23 13.15 6.32
C TYR A 277 6.57 13.43 4.87
N SER A 278 7.40 12.56 4.27
CA SER A 278 7.66 12.53 2.83
C SER A 278 6.96 11.32 2.21
N ILE A 279 6.24 11.57 1.11
CA ILE A 279 5.41 10.59 0.44
C ILE A 279 5.87 10.49 -1.00
N VAL A 280 5.95 9.26 -1.50
CA VAL A 280 6.19 8.97 -2.92
C VAL A 280 5.13 8.00 -3.42
N LEU A 281 4.42 8.41 -4.47
CA LEU A 281 3.46 7.59 -5.19
C LEU A 281 4.08 7.16 -6.51
N TYR A 282 4.02 5.86 -6.80
CA TYR A 282 4.59 5.27 -8.00
C TYR A 282 3.52 4.76 -8.94
N PHE A 283 3.67 5.10 -10.22
CA PHE A 283 2.75 4.75 -11.28
C PHE A 283 3.50 4.07 -12.41
N ALA A 284 3.03 2.90 -12.82
CA ALA A 284 3.49 2.23 -14.03
C ALA A 284 2.32 2.06 -14.99
N GLY A 285 2.51 2.46 -16.25
CA GLY A 285 1.55 2.29 -17.33
C GLY A 285 1.41 0.83 -17.76
N ILE A 286 0.98 -0.04 -16.86
CA ILE A 286 0.74 -1.47 -17.16
C ILE A 286 -0.50 -1.69 -18.00
N LEU A 287 -1.42 -0.74 -18.01
CA LEU A 287 -2.63 -0.80 -18.81
C LEU A 287 -2.31 -0.37 -20.26
N PRO A 288 -2.93 -0.98 -21.27
CA PRO A 288 -2.81 -0.53 -22.67
C PRO A 288 -3.50 0.82 -22.94
N VAL A 289 -4.06 1.43 -21.89
CA VAL A 289 -4.69 2.75 -21.86
C VAL A 289 -3.92 3.69 -20.96
N SER A 290 -4.08 4.98 -21.20
CA SER A 290 -3.49 6.01 -20.34
C SER A 290 -4.55 6.59 -19.39
N PRO A 291 -4.72 6.06 -18.16
CA PRO A 291 -5.69 6.60 -17.23
C PRO A 291 -5.30 8.00 -16.76
N THR A 292 -6.33 8.83 -16.57
CA THR A 292 -6.24 10.19 -16.04
C THR A 292 -7.09 10.32 -14.79
N PHE A 293 -6.53 10.93 -13.75
CA PHE A 293 -7.20 11.13 -12.46
C PHE A 293 -6.64 12.34 -11.71
N ASP A 294 -7.44 12.86 -10.80
CA ASP A 294 -7.00 13.85 -9.81
C ASP A 294 -6.44 13.12 -8.57
N VAL A 295 -5.36 13.66 -8.00
CA VAL A 295 -4.77 13.20 -6.74
C VAL A 295 -5.18 14.17 -5.64
N LEU A 296 -5.89 13.67 -4.63
CA LEU A 296 -6.34 14.42 -3.47
C LEU A 296 -5.63 13.92 -2.21
N ILE A 297 -5.17 14.84 -1.37
CA ILE A 297 -4.56 14.57 -0.06
C ILE A 297 -5.45 15.21 1.00
N ASP A 298 -5.92 14.41 1.94
CA ASP A 298 -6.87 14.81 2.99
C ASP A 298 -8.10 15.56 2.43
N GLY A 299 -8.57 15.13 1.25
CA GLY A 299 -9.70 15.72 0.52
C GLY A 299 -9.38 17.00 -0.25
N SER A 300 -8.16 17.52 -0.17
CA SER A 300 -7.70 18.69 -0.92
C SER A 300 -7.01 18.28 -2.23
N LEU A 301 -7.31 18.96 -3.33
CA LEU A 301 -6.70 18.70 -4.63
C LEU A 301 -5.20 19.01 -4.60
N PHE A 302 -4.37 17.99 -4.79
CA PHE A 302 -2.91 18.13 -4.86
C PHE A 302 -2.42 18.22 -6.31
N GLN A 303 -2.88 17.29 -7.16
CA GLN A 303 -2.55 17.27 -8.58
C GLN A 303 -3.81 17.02 -9.40
N SER A 304 -4.04 17.80 -10.44
CA SER A 304 -5.19 17.59 -11.34
C SER A 304 -4.79 16.97 -12.66
N ASN A 305 -5.68 16.16 -13.25
CA ASN A 305 -5.53 15.53 -14.55
C ASN A 305 -4.19 14.80 -14.73
N TYR A 306 -3.72 14.11 -13.68
CA TYR A 306 -2.52 13.30 -13.75
C TYR A 306 -2.75 12.11 -14.67
N THR A 307 -1.94 11.97 -15.72
CA THR A 307 -2.09 10.93 -16.73
C THR A 307 -0.93 9.96 -16.66
N VAL A 308 -1.21 8.68 -16.43
CA VAL A 308 -0.21 7.61 -16.50
C VAL A 308 -0.23 7.06 -17.92
N ARG A 309 0.88 7.11 -18.65
CA ARG A 309 0.94 6.64 -20.04
C ARG A 309 1.34 5.17 -20.12
N SER A 310 0.71 4.41 -21.02
CA SER A 310 1.05 3.01 -21.28
C SER A 310 2.55 2.84 -21.59
N GLY A 311 3.21 1.93 -20.89
CA GLY A 311 4.65 1.64 -21.04
C GLY A 311 5.61 2.66 -20.39
N GLU A 312 5.10 3.73 -19.78
CA GLU A 312 5.89 4.71 -19.04
C GLU A 312 5.81 4.46 -17.53
N VAL A 313 6.87 4.88 -16.81
CA VAL A 313 6.93 4.88 -15.35
C VAL A 313 7.03 6.33 -14.89
N SER A 314 6.32 6.67 -13.83
CA SER A 314 6.34 8.00 -13.25
C SER A 314 6.14 7.94 -11.74
N SER A 315 6.55 9.01 -11.07
CA SER A 315 6.34 9.17 -9.62
C SER A 315 5.84 10.57 -9.27
N LEU A 316 5.16 10.68 -8.14
CA LEU A 316 4.79 11.95 -7.51
C LEU A 316 5.34 11.95 -6.09
N SER A 317 6.16 12.95 -5.74
CA SER A 317 6.70 13.12 -4.40
C SER A 317 6.23 14.43 -3.76
N PHE A 318 5.85 14.38 -2.48
CA PHE A 318 5.44 15.57 -1.72
C PHE A 318 5.70 15.40 -0.22
N THR A 319 5.67 16.53 0.50
CA THR A 319 5.90 16.60 1.95
C THR A 319 4.69 17.18 2.66
N LEU A 320 4.26 16.53 3.74
CA LEU A 320 3.21 17.03 4.64
C LEU A 320 3.83 17.42 5.98
N PHE A 321 3.37 18.53 6.56
CA PHE A 321 3.89 19.05 7.83
C PHE A 321 2.82 18.98 8.92
N GLY A 322 3.22 18.54 10.12
CA GLY A 322 2.35 18.53 11.31
C GLY A 322 1.04 17.75 11.15
N THR A 323 1.07 16.54 10.59
CA THR A 323 -0.12 15.68 10.43
C THR A 323 -0.04 14.40 11.28
N ASN A 324 -1.19 13.74 11.49
CA ASN A 324 -1.31 12.49 12.27
C ASN A 324 -2.10 11.37 11.57
N ASN A 325 -2.70 11.68 10.43
CA ASN A 325 -3.37 10.72 9.58
C ASN A 325 -3.30 11.23 8.15
N MET A 326 -3.25 10.31 7.19
CA MET A 326 -3.17 10.67 5.78
C MET A 326 -4.18 9.89 4.98
N ASN A 327 -5.00 10.63 4.23
CA ASN A 327 -5.88 10.06 3.23
C ASN A 327 -5.41 10.47 1.83
N ILE A 328 -5.00 9.49 1.03
CA ILE A 328 -4.67 9.67 -0.38
C ILE A 328 -5.84 9.15 -1.21
N THR A 329 -6.45 10.01 -2.02
CA THR A 329 -7.55 9.64 -2.92
C THR A 329 -7.20 9.94 -4.38
N LEU A 330 -7.23 8.93 -5.23
CA LEU A 330 -7.13 9.06 -6.69
C LEU A 330 -8.53 9.04 -7.28
N LYS A 331 -8.98 10.17 -7.80
CA LYS A 331 -10.32 10.37 -8.35
C LYS A 331 -10.28 10.37 -9.88
N SER A 332 -10.89 9.36 -10.49
CA SER A 332 -10.96 9.17 -11.94
C SER A 332 -11.52 10.41 -12.64
N THR A 333 -10.80 10.86 -13.67
CA THR A 333 -11.34 11.79 -14.68
C THR A 333 -11.52 11.10 -16.03
N SER A 334 -10.65 10.13 -16.36
CA SER A 334 -10.75 9.25 -17.53
C SER A 334 -10.08 7.90 -17.24
N PHE A 335 -10.81 6.79 -17.41
CA PHE A 335 -10.38 5.42 -17.04
C PHE A 335 -10.12 5.21 -15.54
N TYR A 336 -9.98 3.94 -15.13
CA TYR A 336 -9.78 3.59 -13.71
C TYR A 336 -8.42 4.08 -13.22
N PRO A 337 -8.36 4.70 -12.02
CA PRO A 337 -7.08 5.09 -11.44
C PRO A 337 -6.25 3.83 -11.18
N LEU A 338 -4.95 3.95 -11.42
CA LEU A 338 -3.98 2.92 -11.11
C LEU A 338 -2.96 3.48 -10.11
N LEU A 339 -2.46 2.61 -9.25
CA LEU A 339 -1.34 2.92 -8.36
C LEU A 339 -0.49 1.66 -8.20
N SER A 340 0.80 1.75 -8.48
CA SER A 340 1.73 0.62 -8.43
C SER A 340 2.30 0.43 -7.04
N ALA A 341 2.76 1.52 -6.41
CA ALA A 341 3.32 1.46 -5.07
C ALA A 341 3.22 2.78 -4.32
N ILE A 342 3.34 2.70 -2.99
CA ILE A 342 3.37 3.84 -2.07
C ILE A 342 4.57 3.69 -1.14
N GLU A 343 5.34 4.76 -0.97
CA GLU A 343 6.27 4.91 0.14
C GLU A 343 5.89 6.11 0.99
N VAL A 344 5.88 5.93 2.31
CA VAL A 344 5.67 7.00 3.29
C VAL A 344 6.77 6.93 4.33
N PHE A 345 7.43 8.06 4.55
CA PHE A 345 8.48 8.22 5.53
C PHE A 345 8.18 9.35 6.49
N GLU A 346 8.46 9.16 7.77
CA GLU A 346 8.58 10.24 8.76
C GLU A 346 9.96 10.90 8.61
N ILE A 347 10.00 12.23 8.59
CA ILE A 347 11.23 13.01 8.52
C ILE A 347 11.80 13.14 9.93
N VAL A 348 12.98 12.54 10.14
CA VAL A 348 13.74 12.62 11.39
C VAL A 348 14.86 13.65 11.21
N TYR A 349 14.79 14.74 11.98
CA TYR A 349 15.82 15.76 11.96
C TYR A 349 17.08 15.31 12.71
N ILE A 350 18.24 15.44 12.06
CA ILE A 350 19.54 15.06 12.60
C ILE A 350 20.15 16.30 13.28
N PRO A 351 20.33 16.29 14.61
CA PRO A 351 20.96 17.40 15.30
C PRO A 351 22.41 17.58 14.88
N ALA A 352 22.86 18.84 14.79
CA ALA A 352 24.25 19.15 14.52
C ALA A 352 25.14 18.62 15.67
N PRO A 353 26.24 17.91 15.36
CA PRO A 353 27.12 17.38 16.39
C PRO A 353 27.86 18.50 17.14
N SER A 354 28.37 18.17 18.32
CA SER A 354 29.31 19.02 19.06
C SER A 354 30.61 19.22 18.28
N SER A 355 31.29 20.34 18.55
CA SER A 355 32.58 20.65 17.95
C SER A 355 33.62 19.55 18.23
N THR A 356 34.40 19.20 17.21
CA THR A 356 35.47 18.18 17.34
C THR A 356 36.53 18.59 18.36
N THR A 357 36.75 19.89 18.57
CA THR A 357 37.64 20.43 19.60
C THR A 357 37.11 20.07 21.00
N THR A 358 35.82 20.31 21.26
CA THR A 358 35.16 19.98 22.53
C THR A 358 35.21 18.48 22.81
N VAL A 359 34.88 17.66 21.81
CA VAL A 359 34.95 16.19 21.91
C VAL A 359 36.37 15.74 22.27
N SER A 360 37.39 16.25 21.57
CA SER A 360 38.79 15.90 21.79
C SER A 360 39.28 16.34 23.17
N ALA A 361 38.88 17.54 23.62
CA ALA A 361 39.20 18.05 24.94
C ALA A 361 38.65 17.14 26.05
N LEU A 362 37.37 16.76 25.96
CA LEU A 362 36.73 15.85 26.92
C LEU A 362 37.38 14.47 26.93
N GLN A 363 37.74 13.92 25.78
CA GLN A 363 38.45 12.63 25.71
C GLN A 363 39.82 12.68 26.41
N VAL A 364 40.54 13.80 26.31
CA VAL A 364 41.82 13.99 27.04
C VAL A 364 41.57 14.16 28.53
N ILE A 365 40.52 14.90 28.92
CA ILE A 365 40.12 15.07 30.32
C ILE A 365 39.77 13.70 30.93
N GLN A 366 38.96 12.87 30.26
CA GLN A 366 38.67 11.51 30.71
C GLN A 366 39.97 10.72 30.97
N LYS A 367 40.92 10.74 30.02
CA LYS A 367 42.21 10.05 30.19
C LYS A 367 42.98 10.53 31.42
N SER A 368 42.92 11.83 31.75
CA SER A 368 43.59 12.34 32.95
C SER A 368 42.98 11.87 34.27
N THR A 369 41.72 11.43 34.28
CA THR A 369 41.07 10.86 35.47
C THR A 369 41.55 9.45 35.80
N GLY A 370 42.11 8.73 34.83
CA GLY A 370 42.43 7.30 34.95
C GLY A 370 41.20 6.39 35.06
N MET A 371 39.99 6.92 34.89
CA MET A 371 38.72 6.19 34.89
C MET A 371 38.15 6.13 33.47
N ASN A 372 37.43 5.05 33.16
CA ASN A 372 36.60 5.00 31.96
C ASN A 372 35.21 5.57 32.31
N LEU A 373 34.92 6.79 31.83
CA LEU A 373 33.64 7.47 32.04
C LEU A 373 32.63 7.16 30.91
N GLY A 374 33.00 6.31 29.95
CA GLY A 374 32.14 5.94 28.81
C GLY A 374 32.03 7.00 27.72
N TRP A 375 32.96 7.97 27.68
CA TRP A 375 32.98 9.06 26.71
C TRP A 375 33.68 8.66 25.40
N GLU A 376 32.93 8.15 24.42
CA GLU A 376 33.49 7.52 23.20
C GLU A 376 33.04 8.18 21.88
N ASP A 377 32.22 9.24 21.92
CA ASP A 377 31.39 9.73 20.79
C ASP A 377 31.06 11.26 20.85
N ASP A 378 29.89 11.70 20.38
CA ASP A 378 29.29 13.01 20.68
C ASP A 378 28.83 13.12 22.16
N PRO A 379 29.21 14.19 22.89
CA PRO A 379 28.95 14.39 24.31
C PRO A 379 27.53 14.86 24.64
N CYS A 380 26.77 15.38 23.68
CA CYS A 380 25.47 16.00 23.91
C CYS A 380 24.32 15.22 23.27
N TYR A 381 24.55 14.59 22.12
CA TYR A 381 23.54 13.86 21.36
C TYR A 381 23.80 12.35 21.31
N PRO A 382 22.74 11.54 21.17
CA PRO A 382 21.30 11.89 21.31
C PRO A 382 20.91 12.29 22.75
N MET A 383 21.74 11.97 23.72
CA MET A 383 21.61 12.36 25.12
C MET A 383 22.98 12.74 25.68
N PRO A 384 23.06 13.69 26.62
CA PRO A 384 24.31 14.05 27.25
C PRO A 384 24.97 12.88 27.95
N TRP A 385 26.30 12.84 27.95
CA TRP A 385 27.04 11.87 28.76
C TRP A 385 26.80 12.08 30.25
N ASP A 386 27.00 11.01 31.01
CA ASP A 386 27.15 11.13 32.46
C ASP A 386 28.24 12.18 32.75
N HIS A 387 27.97 13.02 33.75
CA HIS A 387 28.81 14.16 34.18
C HIS A 387 28.83 15.38 33.24
N ILE A 388 28.07 15.38 32.14
CA ILE A 388 28.03 16.48 31.17
C ILE A 388 26.61 17.04 31.05
N GLY A 389 26.50 18.37 31.12
CA GLY A 389 25.29 19.10 30.77
C GLY A 389 25.46 19.83 29.44
N CYS A 390 24.40 19.83 28.62
CA CYS A 390 24.41 20.43 27.30
C CYS A 390 23.21 21.34 27.05
N THR A 391 23.42 22.37 26.23
CA THR A 391 22.37 23.18 25.61
C THR A 391 22.50 23.05 24.10
N GLY A 392 21.66 22.19 23.50
CA GLY A 392 21.85 21.78 22.10
C GLY A 392 23.16 20.99 21.93
N SER A 393 24.02 21.42 20.99
CA SER A 393 25.35 20.82 20.76
C SER A 393 26.46 21.39 21.65
N LEU A 394 26.15 22.37 22.51
CA LEU A 394 27.14 23.08 23.33
C LEU A 394 27.23 22.42 24.71
N VAL A 395 28.45 22.13 25.16
CA VAL A 395 28.73 21.60 26.50
C VAL A 395 28.79 22.75 27.48
N THR A 396 27.78 22.86 28.34
CA THR A 396 27.59 23.99 29.27
C THR A 396 27.88 23.62 30.72
N SER A 397 27.91 22.32 31.06
CA SER A 397 28.25 21.87 32.41
C SER A 397 29.16 20.65 32.40
N LEU A 398 30.14 20.64 33.29
CA LEU A 398 31.04 19.53 33.54
C LEU A 398 31.16 19.30 35.06
N ASP A 399 30.70 18.14 35.52
CA ASP A 399 30.73 17.73 36.93
C ASP A 399 31.65 16.54 37.13
N LEU A 400 32.90 16.80 37.54
CA LEU A 400 33.86 15.77 37.90
C LEU A 400 34.01 15.66 39.42
N SER A 401 32.99 16.06 40.19
CA SER A 401 33.06 16.02 41.64
C SER A 401 33.37 14.61 42.15
N ASN A 402 34.25 14.52 43.13
CA ASN A 402 34.75 13.26 43.71
C ASN A 402 35.58 12.37 42.76
N ILE A 403 35.97 12.85 41.58
CA ILE A 403 36.85 12.14 40.65
C ILE A 403 38.28 12.66 40.80
N ILE A 404 39.25 11.76 40.97
CA ILE A 404 40.66 12.13 41.17
C ILE A 404 41.23 12.73 39.87
N LEU A 405 41.59 14.01 39.90
CA LEU A 405 42.15 14.72 38.73
C LEU A 405 43.62 15.12 38.89
N ARG A 406 44.09 15.31 40.14
CA ARG A 406 45.44 15.80 40.55
C ARG A 406 45.79 17.22 40.08
N SER A 407 45.45 17.63 38.86
CA SER A 407 45.68 18.97 38.31
C SER A 407 44.66 19.33 37.22
N ILE A 408 44.39 20.62 37.04
CA ILE A 408 43.61 21.13 35.89
C ILE A 408 44.55 21.26 34.68
N GLY A 409 44.34 20.43 33.66
CA GLY A 409 45.14 20.45 32.43
C GLY A 409 44.71 21.55 31.43
N PRO A 410 45.53 21.87 30.42
CA PRO A 410 45.24 22.92 29.43
C PRO A 410 43.96 22.68 28.62
N ARG A 411 43.55 21.41 28.47
CA ARG A 411 42.35 21.02 27.72
C ARG A 411 41.04 21.47 28.36
N PHE A 412 41.04 21.82 29.65
CA PHE A 412 39.87 22.47 30.25
C PHE A 412 39.56 23.80 29.58
N GLY A 413 40.59 24.55 29.17
CA GLY A 413 40.45 25.82 28.47
C GLY A 413 39.90 25.72 27.04
N ASP A 414 39.80 24.52 26.47
CA ASP A 414 39.19 24.31 25.14
C ASP A 414 37.64 24.24 25.20
N LEU A 415 37.05 24.19 26.40
CA LEU A 415 35.59 24.08 26.63
C LEU A 415 34.92 25.46 26.70
N LEU A 416 35.01 26.26 25.62
CA LEU A 416 34.69 27.69 25.62
C LEU A 416 33.22 28.04 25.99
N ASP A 417 32.29 27.11 25.81
CA ASP A 417 30.87 27.29 26.11
C ASP A 417 30.49 26.91 27.56
N LEU A 418 31.47 26.49 28.36
CA LEU A 418 31.24 25.97 29.71
C LEU A 418 30.78 27.08 30.66
N GLN A 419 29.62 26.86 31.29
CA GLN A 419 29.01 27.76 32.27
C GLN A 419 29.18 27.25 33.71
N ILE A 420 29.21 25.93 33.90
CA ILE A 420 29.34 25.29 35.21
C ILE A 420 30.49 24.29 35.18
N LEU A 421 31.47 24.49 36.04
CA LEU A 421 32.57 23.56 36.27
C LEU A 421 32.59 23.15 37.74
N ASP A 422 32.24 21.90 38.02
CA ASP A 422 32.33 21.32 39.35
C ASP A 422 33.51 20.34 39.45
N LEU A 423 34.51 20.74 40.22
CA LEU A 423 35.71 19.98 40.54
C LEU A 423 35.83 19.79 42.07
N HIS A 424 34.70 19.74 42.77
CA HIS A 424 34.65 19.47 44.21
C HIS A 424 35.34 18.15 44.56
N ASN A 425 36.22 18.17 45.57
CA ASN A 425 36.85 16.95 46.09
C ASN A 425 37.57 16.09 45.03
N THR A 426 38.39 16.73 44.19
CA THR A 426 39.09 16.07 43.07
C THR A 426 40.60 15.90 43.30
N SER A 427 41.06 16.13 44.54
CA SER A 427 42.47 16.08 44.95
C SER A 427 43.37 17.07 44.21
N LEU A 428 42.83 18.21 43.75
CA LEU A 428 43.61 19.25 43.07
C LEU A 428 44.59 19.91 44.04
N GLY A 429 45.84 20.09 43.62
CA GLY A 429 46.86 20.81 44.39
C GLY A 429 47.54 21.92 43.59
N GLY A 430 48.38 22.72 44.25
CA GLY A 430 49.13 23.78 43.59
C GLY A 430 48.31 25.05 43.35
N ALA A 431 48.54 25.75 42.25
CA ALA A 431 47.82 26.96 41.86
C ALA A 431 46.69 26.64 40.87
N ILE A 432 45.63 27.46 40.88
CA ILE A 432 44.57 27.39 39.87
C ILE A 432 45.11 27.95 38.55
N GLN A 433 44.99 27.19 37.46
CA GLN A 433 45.56 27.49 36.14
C GLN A 433 44.74 26.81 35.05
N ASN A 434 44.95 27.20 33.79
CA ASN A 434 44.29 26.65 32.59
C ASN A 434 42.77 26.87 32.53
N LEU A 435 42.26 27.92 33.15
CA LEU A 435 40.83 28.28 33.13
C LEU A 435 40.56 29.63 32.47
N GLY A 436 41.57 30.48 32.26
CA GLY A 436 41.35 31.87 31.82
C GLY A 436 40.60 32.05 30.50
N SER A 437 40.58 31.04 29.62
CA SER A 437 39.81 31.08 28.36
C SER A 437 38.30 30.82 28.54
N LEU A 438 37.85 30.35 29.71
CA LEU A 438 36.46 29.98 29.99
C LEU A 438 35.61 31.21 30.35
N GLN A 439 35.51 32.16 29.43
CA GLN A 439 34.85 33.45 29.68
C GLN A 439 33.34 33.33 29.88
N GLN A 440 32.71 32.21 29.49
CA GLN A 440 31.28 31.93 29.73
C GLN A 440 31.01 31.30 31.11
N LEU A 441 32.06 31.02 31.90
CA LEU A 441 31.92 30.32 33.17
C LEU A 441 31.21 31.19 34.20
N GLU A 442 30.07 30.72 34.68
CA GLU A 442 29.25 31.38 35.70
C GLU A 442 29.49 30.78 37.09
N LYS A 443 29.74 29.47 37.18
CA LYS A 443 29.92 28.75 38.45
C LYS A 443 31.15 27.88 38.40
N LEU A 444 32.07 28.13 39.34
CA LEU A 444 33.28 27.35 39.55
C LEU A 444 33.31 26.81 40.98
N ASN A 445 33.18 25.50 41.13
CA ASN A 445 33.30 24.81 42.40
C ASN A 445 34.63 24.06 42.48
N LEU A 446 35.54 24.55 43.32
CA LEU A 446 36.86 23.99 43.60
C LEU A 446 36.99 23.58 45.07
N SER A 447 35.86 23.43 45.77
CA SER A 447 35.85 23.15 47.20
C SER A 447 36.41 21.78 47.56
N PHE A 448 36.90 21.63 48.79
CA PHE A 448 37.44 20.36 49.32
C PHE A 448 38.64 19.83 48.51
N ASN A 449 39.57 20.71 48.14
CA ASN A 449 40.80 20.34 47.44
C ASN A 449 42.05 20.68 48.28
N GLN A 450 43.24 20.58 47.68
CA GLN A 450 44.54 20.86 48.29
C GLN A 450 45.22 22.08 47.63
N LEU A 451 44.44 22.99 47.06
CA LEU A 451 44.94 24.18 46.37
C LEU A 451 45.68 25.08 47.35
N LYS A 452 46.82 25.64 46.91
CA LYS A 452 47.71 26.50 47.71
C LYS A 452 47.69 27.96 47.27
N SER A 453 47.32 28.25 46.02
CA SER A 453 47.30 29.61 45.47
C SER A 453 46.14 29.83 44.51
N PHE A 454 45.67 31.09 44.42
CA PHE A 454 44.61 31.55 43.51
C PHE A 454 45.03 31.55 42.03
N GLY A 455 46.32 31.52 41.72
CA GLY A 455 46.82 31.67 40.34
C GLY A 455 46.67 33.10 39.79
N SER A 456 46.83 33.26 38.47
CA SER A 456 46.77 34.56 37.78
C SER A 456 45.67 34.67 36.71
N GLU A 457 44.83 33.65 36.55
CA GLU A 457 43.84 33.58 35.45
C GLU A 457 42.39 33.75 35.92
N LEU A 458 42.13 33.76 37.24
CA LEU A 458 40.75 33.90 37.76
C LEU A 458 40.10 35.24 37.38
N GLU A 459 40.90 36.27 37.13
CA GLU A 459 40.45 37.60 36.68
C GLU A 459 39.90 37.60 35.25
N ASP A 460 40.26 36.61 34.43
CA ASP A 460 39.80 36.47 33.05
C ASP A 460 38.38 35.88 32.95
N LEU A 461 37.85 35.31 34.05
CA LEU A 461 36.52 34.69 34.12
C LEU A 461 35.41 35.74 34.29
N VAL A 462 35.28 36.64 33.33
CA VAL A 462 34.46 37.86 33.43
C VAL A 462 32.97 37.65 33.75
N ASN A 463 32.41 36.47 33.43
CA ASN A 463 31.01 36.12 33.72
C ASN A 463 30.82 35.33 35.02
N LEU A 464 31.89 35.11 35.81
CA LEU A 464 31.82 34.31 37.01
C LEU A 464 30.91 34.95 38.07
N GLN A 465 29.92 34.19 38.51
CA GLN A 465 28.92 34.57 39.50
C GLN A 465 29.17 33.88 40.85
N VAL A 466 29.62 32.63 40.81
CA VAL A 466 29.88 31.80 41.99
C VAL A 466 31.28 31.21 41.92
N LEU A 467 32.09 31.50 42.93
CA LEU A 467 33.39 30.88 43.15
C LEU A 467 33.42 30.23 44.53
N ASP A 468 33.44 28.89 44.58
CA ASP A 468 33.58 28.14 45.82
C ASP A 468 34.97 27.51 45.95
N LEU A 469 35.75 28.02 46.91
CA LEU A 469 37.09 27.57 47.26
C LEU A 469 37.17 27.04 48.70
N ARG A 470 36.03 26.76 49.34
CA ARG A 470 36.02 26.32 50.75
C ARG A 470 36.81 25.03 50.96
N ASN A 471 37.38 24.84 52.15
CA ASN A 471 38.16 23.66 52.51
C ASN A 471 39.31 23.39 51.52
N ASN A 472 40.22 24.36 51.39
CA ASN A 472 41.46 24.24 50.63
C ASN A 472 42.67 24.58 51.53
N SER A 473 43.88 24.66 50.96
CA SER A 473 45.11 25.04 51.67
C SER A 473 45.65 26.41 51.24
N LEU A 474 44.79 27.32 50.79
CA LEU A 474 45.19 28.65 50.32
C LEU A 474 45.81 29.44 51.47
N ASP A 475 47.07 29.85 51.37
CA ASP A 475 47.84 30.48 52.46
C ASP A 475 48.38 31.89 52.14
N SER A 476 48.07 32.40 50.94
CA SER A 476 48.39 33.75 50.48
C SER A 476 47.31 34.77 50.86
N THR A 477 47.57 36.05 50.57
CA THR A 477 46.53 37.10 50.61
C THR A 477 45.52 36.90 49.48
N VAL A 478 44.27 37.33 49.69
CA VAL A 478 43.25 37.37 48.63
C VAL A 478 43.65 38.43 47.60
N PRO A 479 43.74 38.11 46.29
CA PRO A 479 44.23 39.06 45.29
C PRO A 479 43.21 40.15 44.95
N ASP A 480 43.70 41.38 44.76
CA ASP A 480 42.87 42.55 44.40
C ASP A 480 42.09 42.36 43.10
N SER A 481 42.62 41.53 42.19
CA SER A 481 42.03 41.29 40.87
C SER A 481 40.71 40.54 40.90
N LEU A 482 40.38 39.79 41.97
CA LEU A 482 39.05 39.20 42.13
C LEU A 482 37.93 40.26 42.20
N GLY A 483 38.24 41.50 42.63
CA GLY A 483 37.28 42.60 42.60
C GLY A 483 37.02 43.18 41.20
N GLN A 484 37.71 42.69 40.17
CA GLN A 484 37.42 43.01 38.78
C GLN A 484 36.23 42.21 38.23
N LEU A 485 35.90 41.06 38.84
CA LEU A 485 34.77 40.21 38.45
C LEU A 485 33.44 40.83 38.86
N LYS A 486 32.84 41.63 37.96
CA LYS A 486 31.64 42.44 38.27
C LYS A 486 30.36 41.64 38.47
N ASN A 487 30.31 40.42 37.94
CA ASN A 487 29.16 39.53 38.05
C ASN A 487 29.22 38.61 39.27
N LEU A 488 30.31 38.65 40.05
CA LEU A 488 30.50 37.77 41.19
C LEU A 488 29.53 38.15 42.33
N HIS A 489 28.71 37.19 42.74
CA HIS A 489 27.73 37.34 43.81
C HIS A 489 28.00 36.43 45.00
N LEU A 490 28.77 35.35 44.83
CA LEU A 490 29.22 34.48 45.91
C LEU A 490 30.71 34.15 45.77
N LEU A 491 31.49 34.52 46.78
CA LEU A 491 32.88 34.13 46.96
C LEU A 491 33.03 33.36 48.28
N ASN A 492 33.15 32.03 48.20
CA ASN A 492 33.31 31.19 49.38
C ASN A 492 34.79 30.81 49.59
N LEU A 493 35.38 31.33 50.66
CA LEU A 493 36.78 31.11 51.06
C LEU A 493 36.90 30.36 52.39
N GLU A 494 35.80 29.80 52.91
CA GLU A 494 35.76 29.21 54.25
C GLU A 494 36.78 28.09 54.44
N ASN A 495 37.32 27.94 55.66
CA ASN A 495 38.23 26.87 56.04
C ASN A 495 39.46 26.76 55.12
N ASN A 496 40.22 27.85 55.02
CA ASN A 496 41.52 27.91 54.34
C ASN A 496 42.61 28.39 55.32
N LYS A 497 43.82 28.71 54.83
CA LYS A 497 44.95 29.24 55.62
C LYS A 497 45.22 30.72 55.31
N LEU A 498 44.22 31.44 54.78
CA LEU A 498 44.37 32.81 54.30
C LEU A 498 44.66 33.76 55.48
N LYS A 499 45.50 34.76 55.20
CA LYS A 499 45.87 35.81 56.14
C LYS A 499 45.93 37.18 55.47
N GLY A 500 45.64 38.23 56.23
CA GLY A 500 45.74 39.62 55.77
C GLY A 500 44.38 40.26 55.49
N THR A 501 44.41 41.49 54.96
CA THR A 501 43.19 42.24 54.65
C THR A 501 42.53 41.79 53.36
N LEU A 502 41.20 41.83 53.32
CA LEU A 502 40.45 41.72 52.07
C LEU A 502 40.65 42.98 51.22
N PRO A 503 40.91 42.83 49.91
CA PRO A 503 40.90 43.92 48.93
C PRO A 503 39.66 44.80 49.02
N GLN A 504 39.82 46.13 49.02
CA GLN A 504 38.66 47.04 48.98
C GLN A 504 37.84 46.91 47.69
N SER A 505 38.45 46.41 46.61
CA SER A 505 37.76 46.09 45.36
C SER A 505 36.65 45.04 45.52
N LEU A 506 36.69 44.23 46.58
CA LEU A 506 35.67 43.22 46.92
C LEU A 506 34.58 43.75 47.87
N ASN A 507 34.70 44.99 48.37
CA ASN A 507 33.74 45.57 49.31
C ASN A 507 32.48 46.07 48.59
N SER A 508 31.67 45.14 48.09
CA SER A 508 30.43 45.39 47.35
C SER A 508 29.22 44.82 48.08
N ARG A 509 28.11 45.56 48.11
CA ARG A 509 26.85 45.11 48.74
C ARG A 509 26.17 43.94 48.01
N ALA A 510 26.57 43.69 46.76
CA ALA A 510 26.01 42.64 45.91
C ALA A 510 26.81 41.32 45.95
N LEU A 511 27.90 41.26 46.72
CA LEU A 511 28.80 40.11 46.82
C LEU A 511 28.74 39.52 48.24
N ASP A 512 28.31 38.27 48.36
CA ASP A 512 28.40 37.45 49.58
C ASP A 512 29.81 36.85 49.66
N ILE A 513 30.61 37.27 50.65
CA ILE A 513 31.96 36.74 50.89
C ILE A 513 31.95 35.95 52.19
N ARG A 514 32.27 34.66 52.10
CA ARG A 514 32.35 33.77 53.27
C ARG A 514 33.81 33.48 53.59
N THR A 515 34.28 33.91 54.76
CA THR A 515 35.70 33.80 55.15
C THR A 515 35.92 33.05 56.47
N SER A 516 34.86 32.45 57.04
CA SER A 516 34.92 31.72 58.31
C SER A 516 35.98 30.60 58.28
N GLY A 517 36.62 30.30 59.41
CA GLY A 517 37.61 29.22 59.50
C GLY A 517 38.99 29.51 58.87
N ASN A 518 39.31 30.77 58.54
CA ASN A 518 40.66 31.22 58.14
C ASN A 518 41.46 31.80 59.33
N LEU A 519 42.78 31.96 59.16
CA LEU A 519 43.67 32.49 60.23
C LEU A 519 43.31 33.93 60.61
N CYS A 520 43.26 34.83 59.62
CA CYS A 520 42.52 36.09 59.74
C CYS A 520 42.31 36.77 58.39
N VAL A 521 41.04 37.01 58.04
CA VAL A 521 40.63 37.65 56.78
C VAL A 521 39.49 38.62 57.05
N SER A 522 39.76 39.93 56.92
CA SER A 522 38.78 41.00 57.17
C SER A 522 39.10 42.26 56.34
N PHE A 523 38.10 43.13 56.12
CA PHE A 523 38.31 44.44 55.47
C PHE A 523 39.07 45.44 56.35
N SER A 524 39.33 45.13 57.63
CA SER A 524 40.11 45.97 58.55
C SER A 524 41.15 45.14 59.32
N MET A 525 42.40 45.62 59.37
CA MET A 525 43.48 45.00 60.17
C MET A 525 43.19 44.97 61.67
N SER A 526 42.30 45.84 62.16
CA SER A 526 41.98 45.93 63.59
C SER A 526 41.24 44.71 64.15
N THR A 527 40.60 43.89 63.30
CA THR A 527 39.84 42.71 63.73
C THR A 527 40.65 41.41 63.70
N CYS A 528 41.93 41.46 63.31
CA CYS A 528 42.81 40.29 63.22
C CYS A 528 43.70 40.05 64.45
N ASN A 529 43.53 40.86 65.49
CA ASN A 529 44.41 40.86 66.66
C ASN A 529 43.87 40.07 67.86
N ASP A 530 42.70 39.43 67.76
CA ASP A 530 42.18 38.58 68.84
C ASP A 530 42.32 37.10 68.47
N ALA A 531 43.38 36.50 69.00
CA ALA A 531 43.45 35.08 69.20
C ALA A 531 42.50 34.70 70.35
N ASP A 532 41.31 34.19 70.05
CA ASP A 532 40.68 33.24 70.96
C ASP A 532 39.82 32.19 70.26
N VAL A 533 40.11 30.96 70.65
CA VAL A 533 39.49 29.72 70.25
C VAL A 533 38.22 29.59 71.07
N SER A 534 37.06 29.34 70.44
CA SER A 534 36.12 28.26 70.83
C SER A 534 34.66 28.49 70.45
N ARG A 535 34.06 27.36 70.07
CA ARG A 535 32.65 26.94 70.29
C ARG A 535 31.55 27.46 69.37
N ASN A 536 31.10 26.48 68.57
CA ASN A 536 29.71 26.03 68.48
C ASN A 536 28.64 27.06 68.10
N SER A 537 28.24 27.02 66.84
CA SER A 537 26.81 27.11 66.51
C SER A 537 26.45 25.99 65.54
N SER A 538 25.60 25.11 66.06
CA SER A 538 25.00 23.96 65.41
C SER A 538 24.08 24.36 64.27
N ILE A 539 24.20 23.57 63.20
CA ILE A 539 23.31 23.49 62.04
C ILE A 539 21.89 23.16 62.49
N GLU A 540 20.90 23.96 62.08
CA GLU A 540 19.49 23.54 62.04
C GLU A 540 19.02 23.43 60.58
N ALA A 541 18.64 22.22 60.19
CA ALA A 541 17.92 21.94 58.95
C ALA A 541 16.40 21.92 59.24
N PRO A 542 15.54 22.49 58.37
CA PRO A 542 14.10 22.35 58.50
C PRO A 542 13.64 20.95 58.04
N GLN A 543 12.85 20.30 58.88
CA GLN A 543 12.22 19.00 58.67
C GLN A 543 10.99 19.08 57.76
N VAL A 544 10.83 18.05 56.93
CA VAL A 544 9.66 17.73 56.11
C VAL A 544 8.59 17.04 56.97
N THR A 545 7.33 17.49 56.89
CA THR A 545 6.18 16.76 57.45
C THR A 545 5.21 16.34 56.33
N LEU A 546 5.23 15.04 56.05
CA LEU A 546 4.17 14.29 55.39
C LEU A 546 2.99 14.10 56.35
N PHE A 547 1.79 14.48 55.93
CA PHE A 547 0.54 14.08 56.60
C PHE A 547 -0.17 13.01 55.78
N THR A 548 -0.23 11.80 56.31
CA THR A 548 -1.18 10.76 55.93
C THR A 548 -2.13 10.50 57.10
N THR A 549 -3.45 10.47 56.87
CA THR A 549 -4.42 9.76 57.73
C THR A 549 -5.65 9.26 56.92
N PRO A 550 -6.43 8.29 57.43
CA PRO A 550 -6.96 7.16 56.62
C PRO A 550 -8.49 7.03 56.45
N LYS A 551 -8.84 6.04 55.60
CA LYS A 551 -10.12 5.40 55.20
C LYS A 551 -11.31 5.33 56.19
N LYS A 552 -12.53 5.47 55.62
CA LYS A 552 -13.71 4.53 55.56
C LYS A 552 -15.03 5.34 55.48
N ARG A 553 -16.17 4.96 54.86
CA ARG A 553 -16.68 3.80 54.08
C ARG A 553 -18.10 4.17 53.54
N SER A 554 -18.58 3.40 52.55
CA SER A 554 -20.00 3.13 52.18
C SER A 554 -20.69 4.16 51.24
N GLY A 555 -21.42 3.82 50.16
CA GLY A 555 -21.81 2.53 49.56
C GLY A 555 -22.75 2.73 48.34
N HIS A 556 -22.68 1.78 47.39
CA HIS A 556 -23.73 1.24 46.47
C HIS A 556 -24.43 2.20 45.48
N ILE A 557 -24.33 2.09 44.14
CA ILE A 557 -24.59 1.03 43.11
C ILE A 557 -25.77 1.44 42.20
N HIS A 558 -25.41 1.70 40.93
CA HIS A 558 -26.13 1.59 39.64
C HIS A 558 -27.65 1.84 39.52
N ILE A 559 -28.04 3.01 38.97
CA ILE A 559 -29.27 3.21 38.17
C ILE A 559 -29.04 4.29 37.09
N VAL A 560 -28.42 3.97 35.94
CA VAL A 560 -28.53 4.80 34.70
C VAL A 560 -28.47 3.96 33.40
N VAL A 561 -28.04 2.69 33.42
CA VAL A 561 -27.75 1.93 32.18
C VAL A 561 -28.95 1.11 31.63
N VAL A 562 -30.15 1.20 32.21
CA VAL A 562 -31.31 0.36 31.80
C VAL A 562 -32.37 1.09 30.95
N LEU A 563 -32.23 2.39 30.66
CA LEU A 563 -33.26 3.17 29.94
C LEU A 563 -33.02 3.39 28.43
N ALA A 564 -31.92 2.89 27.86
CA ALA A 564 -31.60 3.10 26.42
C ALA A 564 -31.87 1.88 25.52
N ALA A 565 -32.15 0.69 26.08
CA ALA A 565 -32.22 -0.55 25.30
C ALA A 565 -33.63 -1.00 24.88
N VAL A 566 -34.71 -0.40 25.44
CA VAL A 566 -36.09 -0.86 25.21
C VAL A 566 -36.81 -0.09 24.08
N GLY A 567 -36.33 1.10 23.70
CA GLY A 567 -36.94 1.91 22.63
C GLY A 567 -36.61 1.42 21.21
N GLY A 568 -35.42 0.87 20.99
CA GLY A 568 -34.95 0.47 19.65
C GLY A 568 -35.65 -0.77 19.08
N VAL A 569 -36.00 -1.73 19.94
CA VAL A 569 -36.65 -2.98 19.52
C VAL A 569 -38.11 -2.75 19.13
N ILE A 570 -38.80 -1.84 19.82
CA ILE A 570 -40.20 -1.48 19.51
C ILE A 570 -40.27 -0.69 18.19
N PHE A 571 -39.29 0.17 17.90
CA PHE A 571 -39.24 0.94 16.65
C PHE A 571 -38.95 0.06 15.42
N ALA A 572 -38.05 -0.92 15.54
CA ALA A 572 -37.74 -1.86 14.45
C ALA A 572 -38.92 -2.79 14.11
N LEU A 573 -39.67 -3.25 15.11
CA LEU A 573 -40.85 -4.11 14.90
C LEU A 573 -42.01 -3.39 14.21
N VAL A 574 -42.15 -2.07 14.41
CA VAL A 574 -43.17 -1.25 13.73
C VAL A 574 -42.83 -1.05 12.24
N ILE A 575 -41.55 -0.89 11.89
CA ILE A 575 -41.13 -0.76 10.48
C ILE A 575 -41.30 -2.08 9.71
N VAL A 576 -40.98 -3.22 10.33
CA VAL A 576 -41.15 -4.54 9.71
C VAL A 576 -42.64 -4.88 9.52
N SER A 577 -43.51 -4.53 10.46
CA SER A 577 -44.95 -4.75 10.34
C SER A 577 -45.61 -3.84 9.30
N ILE A 578 -45.15 -2.59 9.13
CA ILE A 578 -45.57 -1.71 8.03
C ILE A 578 -45.10 -2.25 6.67
N ALA A 579 -43.86 -2.76 6.57
CA ALA A 579 -43.34 -3.37 5.34
C ALA A 579 -44.11 -4.66 4.96
N VAL A 580 -44.46 -5.50 5.94
CA VAL A 580 -45.30 -6.70 5.73
C VAL A 580 -46.73 -6.31 5.34
N LEU A 581 -47.31 -5.26 5.93
CA LEU A 581 -48.63 -4.75 5.53
C LEU A 581 -48.63 -4.17 4.11
N MET A 582 -47.55 -3.50 3.68
CA MET A 582 -47.39 -3.05 2.28
C MET A 582 -47.14 -4.22 1.32
N TYR A 583 -46.46 -5.27 1.76
CA TYR A 583 -46.23 -6.50 0.98
C TYR A 583 -47.53 -7.31 0.82
N VAL A 584 -48.35 -7.42 1.87
CA VAL A 584 -49.65 -8.12 1.84
C VAL A 584 -50.71 -7.30 1.09
N LYS A 585 -50.73 -5.96 1.20
CA LYS A 585 -51.61 -5.09 0.37
C LYS A 585 -51.19 -5.01 -1.10
N ARG A 586 -49.94 -5.36 -1.45
CA ARG A 586 -49.52 -5.56 -2.85
C ARG A 586 -49.97 -6.89 -3.44
N LYS A 587 -50.48 -7.82 -2.61
CA LYS A 587 -51.01 -9.11 -3.06
C LYS A 587 -52.50 -9.09 -3.41
N ASP A 588 -53.18 -7.95 -3.25
CA ASP A 588 -54.64 -7.85 -3.48
C ASP A 588 -55.03 -6.62 -4.33
N LYS A 589 -54.25 -6.41 -5.41
CA LYS A 589 -54.81 -5.82 -6.64
C LYS A 589 -54.73 -6.90 -7.70
N GLY A 590 -55.88 -7.52 -7.95
CA GLY A 590 -56.05 -8.57 -8.95
C GLY A 590 -55.37 -8.20 -10.25
N VAL A 591 -54.48 -9.09 -10.68
CA VAL A 591 -54.03 -9.18 -12.06
C VAL A 591 -55.30 -9.34 -12.90
N ALA A 592 -55.59 -8.33 -13.73
CA ALA A 592 -56.62 -8.40 -14.73
C ALA A 592 -56.39 -9.65 -15.59
N TYR A 593 -57.45 -10.44 -15.69
CA TYR A 593 -57.54 -11.70 -16.43
C TYR A 593 -56.98 -11.51 -17.84
N LYS A 594 -55.88 -12.20 -18.15
CA LYS A 594 -55.30 -12.20 -19.49
C LYS A 594 -56.08 -13.20 -20.33
N GLU A 595 -56.76 -12.73 -21.36
CA GLU A 595 -57.35 -13.58 -22.39
C GLU A 595 -56.28 -14.57 -22.90
N SER A 596 -56.55 -15.86 -22.76
CA SER A 596 -55.73 -16.93 -23.33
C SER A 596 -55.93 -16.93 -24.84
N MET A 597 -54.84 -16.73 -25.59
CA MET A 597 -54.83 -16.80 -27.05
C MET A 597 -55.11 -18.25 -27.50
N ASP A 598 -56.21 -18.49 -28.22
CA ASP A 598 -56.60 -19.81 -28.71
C ASP A 598 -55.78 -20.18 -29.96
N MET A 599 -55.32 -21.44 -30.05
CA MET A 599 -54.50 -21.96 -31.16
C MET A 599 -55.19 -21.81 -32.53
N ARG A 600 -56.52 -21.65 -32.54
CA ARG A 600 -57.35 -21.42 -33.73
C ARG A 600 -57.10 -20.08 -34.44
N ASP A 601 -56.48 -19.11 -33.78
CA ASP A 601 -56.20 -17.78 -34.34
C ASP A 601 -54.87 -17.68 -35.12
N CYS A 602 -54.11 -18.78 -35.19
CA CYS A 602 -52.77 -18.84 -35.80
C CYS A 602 -52.81 -19.60 -37.14
N ILE A 603 -53.46 -18.98 -38.13
CA ILE A 603 -54.05 -19.66 -39.32
C ILE A 603 -53.05 -19.96 -40.47
N ALA A 604 -51.76 -19.61 -40.39
CA ALA A 604 -50.86 -19.69 -41.56
C ALA A 604 -49.84 -20.87 -41.58
N ALA A 605 -49.60 -21.59 -40.48
CA ALA A 605 -48.58 -22.65 -40.42
C ALA A 605 -49.17 -24.05 -40.65
N LYS A 606 -48.45 -24.92 -41.39
CA LYS A 606 -48.89 -26.29 -41.67
C LYS A 606 -48.86 -27.16 -40.41
N SER A 607 -49.97 -27.83 -40.10
CA SER A 607 -50.04 -28.82 -39.03
C SER A 607 -49.59 -30.19 -39.55
N TYR A 608 -48.72 -30.86 -38.81
CA TYR A 608 -48.24 -32.22 -39.05
C TYR A 608 -48.71 -33.15 -37.95
N SER A 609 -49.02 -34.40 -38.30
CA SER A 609 -49.29 -35.44 -37.31
C SER A 609 -48.00 -35.95 -36.66
N TYR A 610 -48.08 -36.42 -35.42
CA TYR A 610 -46.91 -36.97 -34.72
C TYR A 610 -46.31 -38.17 -35.48
N ARG A 611 -47.16 -38.96 -36.14
CA ARG A 611 -46.75 -40.09 -36.97
C ARG A 611 -45.88 -39.65 -38.15
N GLU A 612 -46.24 -38.56 -38.82
CA GLU A 612 -45.44 -38.01 -39.94
C GLU A 612 -44.08 -37.51 -39.46
N ILE A 613 -44.04 -36.79 -38.34
CA ILE A 613 -42.79 -36.30 -37.74
C ILE A 613 -41.89 -37.46 -37.31
N LYS A 614 -42.47 -38.48 -36.67
CA LYS A 614 -41.74 -39.68 -36.23
C LYS A 614 -41.15 -40.45 -37.42
N ALA A 615 -41.90 -40.54 -38.52
CA ALA A 615 -41.39 -41.14 -39.75
C ALA A 615 -40.26 -40.30 -40.38
N ALA A 616 -40.44 -38.98 -40.48
CA ALA A 616 -39.46 -38.06 -41.07
C ALA A 616 -38.12 -38.03 -40.30
N THR A 617 -38.15 -38.21 -38.97
CA THR A 617 -36.97 -38.20 -38.09
C THR A 617 -36.38 -39.58 -37.81
N LYS A 618 -36.87 -40.64 -38.47
CA LYS A 618 -36.47 -42.03 -38.23
C LYS A 618 -36.55 -42.42 -36.75
N ASN A 619 -37.68 -42.13 -36.11
CA ASN A 619 -37.90 -42.27 -34.67
C ASN A 619 -36.94 -41.40 -33.83
N PHE A 620 -36.74 -40.14 -34.21
CA PHE A 620 -35.92 -39.17 -33.45
C PHE A 620 -34.49 -39.66 -33.19
N LYS A 621 -33.86 -40.29 -34.20
CA LYS A 621 -32.53 -40.91 -34.04
C LYS A 621 -31.40 -39.88 -34.03
N ASP A 622 -31.42 -38.95 -34.96
CA ASP A 622 -30.30 -38.07 -35.27
C ASP A 622 -30.44 -36.72 -34.57
N VAL A 623 -29.89 -36.61 -33.35
CA VAL A 623 -29.92 -35.38 -32.54
C VAL A 623 -28.86 -34.40 -33.03
N ILE A 624 -29.28 -33.19 -33.38
CA ILE A 624 -28.39 -32.11 -33.85
C ILE A 624 -28.18 -31.02 -32.79
N GLY A 625 -29.05 -30.93 -31.79
CA GLY A 625 -28.90 -30.00 -30.66
C GLY A 625 -29.74 -30.38 -29.46
N ARG A 626 -29.30 -30.01 -28.26
CA ARG A 626 -30.06 -30.14 -27.00
C ARG A 626 -30.03 -28.80 -26.28
N GLY A 627 -31.19 -28.22 -25.99
CA GLY A 627 -31.33 -26.94 -25.30
C GLY A 627 -32.32 -27.00 -24.14
N GLY A 628 -32.47 -25.88 -23.43
CA GLY A 628 -33.39 -25.77 -22.29
C GLY A 628 -34.87 -25.95 -22.63
N PHE A 629 -35.24 -25.78 -23.91
CA PHE A 629 -36.61 -25.90 -24.39
C PHE A 629 -36.91 -27.22 -25.11
N GLY A 630 -35.94 -28.12 -25.29
CA GLY A 630 -36.13 -29.37 -26.03
C GLY A 630 -34.89 -29.93 -26.71
N SER A 631 -35.08 -31.05 -27.41
CA SER A 631 -34.08 -31.64 -28.30
C SER A 631 -34.43 -31.35 -29.76
N VAL A 632 -33.43 -31.05 -30.59
CA VAL A 632 -33.58 -30.79 -32.02
C VAL A 632 -33.03 -31.97 -32.81
N PHE A 633 -33.82 -32.46 -33.75
CA PHE A 633 -33.51 -33.60 -34.61
C PHE A 633 -33.50 -33.18 -36.07
N VAL A 634 -32.68 -33.82 -36.90
CA VAL A 634 -32.79 -33.67 -38.35
C VAL A 634 -33.86 -34.63 -38.89
N GLY A 635 -34.75 -34.12 -39.72
CA GLY A 635 -35.78 -34.88 -40.41
C GLY A 635 -35.68 -34.73 -41.92
N LYS A 636 -36.23 -35.70 -42.66
CA LYS A 636 -36.38 -35.62 -44.10
C LYS A 636 -37.79 -36.05 -44.49
N PHE A 637 -38.57 -35.12 -45.05
CA PHE A 637 -39.91 -35.41 -45.54
C PHE A 637 -39.88 -36.24 -46.84
N PRO A 638 -40.98 -36.92 -47.21
CA PRO A 638 -41.05 -37.71 -48.45
C PRO A 638 -40.74 -36.93 -49.72
N SER A 639 -40.97 -35.61 -49.72
CA SER A 639 -40.60 -34.69 -50.81
C SER A 639 -39.08 -34.52 -50.99
N GLY A 640 -38.27 -35.08 -50.09
CA GLY A 640 -36.82 -34.92 -50.07
C GLY A 640 -36.33 -33.70 -49.28
N LYS A 641 -37.24 -32.82 -48.83
CA LYS A 641 -36.92 -31.62 -48.04
C LYS A 641 -36.38 -31.99 -46.65
N GLN A 642 -35.20 -31.47 -46.31
CA GLN A 642 -34.62 -31.59 -44.96
C GLN A 642 -35.20 -30.51 -44.04
N VAL A 643 -35.47 -30.90 -42.79
CA VAL A 643 -36.07 -30.03 -41.77
C VAL A 643 -35.40 -30.22 -40.42
N ALA A 644 -35.43 -29.18 -39.59
CA ALA A 644 -35.03 -29.25 -38.19
C ALA A 644 -36.29 -29.39 -37.32
N VAL A 645 -36.37 -30.46 -36.54
CA VAL A 645 -37.53 -30.82 -35.72
C VAL A 645 -37.18 -30.60 -34.24
N LYS A 646 -37.72 -29.54 -33.64
CA LYS A 646 -37.52 -29.20 -32.22
C LYS A 646 -38.65 -29.82 -31.40
N VAL A 647 -38.32 -30.86 -30.62
CA VAL A 647 -39.25 -31.56 -29.71
C VAL A 647 -39.05 -31.02 -28.30
N ARG A 648 -40.09 -30.48 -27.68
CA ARG A 648 -40.00 -29.92 -26.33
C ARG A 648 -40.12 -30.98 -25.24
N TYR A 649 -39.49 -30.73 -24.09
CA TYR A 649 -39.66 -31.59 -22.92
C TYR A 649 -41.02 -31.32 -22.26
N ASP A 650 -41.85 -32.36 -22.16
CA ASP A 650 -43.12 -32.36 -21.45
C ASP A 650 -42.82 -32.16 -19.95
N ASN A 651 -43.15 -31.00 -19.33
CA ASN A 651 -43.30 -30.78 -17.85
C ASN A 651 -43.34 -29.31 -17.33
N SER A 652 -44.00 -28.31 -17.97
CA SER A 652 -44.42 -27.08 -17.23
C SER A 652 -45.47 -26.23 -17.94
N GLN A 653 -46.36 -25.57 -17.18
CA GLN A 653 -47.34 -24.57 -17.70
C GLN A 653 -46.67 -23.37 -18.40
N LEU A 654 -45.42 -23.03 -18.03
CA LEU A 654 -44.62 -22.01 -18.74
C LEU A 654 -44.26 -22.42 -20.17
N GLY A 655 -44.35 -23.72 -20.49
CA GLY A 655 -44.08 -24.27 -21.80
C GLY A 655 -45.17 -23.96 -22.82
N ASP A 656 -46.44 -24.09 -22.44
CA ASP A 656 -47.58 -23.98 -23.36
C ASP A 656 -47.69 -22.58 -23.98
N ASP A 657 -47.55 -21.52 -23.16
CA ASP A 657 -47.56 -20.12 -23.62
C ASP A 657 -46.44 -19.81 -24.62
N ALA A 658 -45.23 -20.35 -24.40
CA ALA A 658 -44.07 -20.11 -25.26
C ALA A 658 -44.21 -20.82 -26.62
N PHE A 659 -44.82 -22.01 -26.65
CA PHE A 659 -45.08 -22.75 -27.89
C PHE A 659 -46.09 -22.02 -28.76
N ILE A 660 -47.22 -21.61 -28.18
CA ILE A 660 -48.26 -20.87 -28.90
C ILE A 660 -47.69 -19.54 -29.39
N ASN A 661 -46.99 -18.78 -28.54
CA ASN A 661 -46.35 -17.53 -28.93
C ASN A 661 -45.40 -17.69 -30.13
N GLU A 662 -44.55 -18.72 -30.11
CA GLU A 662 -43.60 -18.99 -31.19
C GLU A 662 -44.31 -19.37 -32.50
N VAL A 663 -45.32 -20.25 -32.46
CA VAL A 663 -46.11 -20.61 -33.65
C VAL A 663 -46.81 -19.39 -34.24
N CYS A 664 -47.50 -18.62 -33.39
CA CYS A 664 -48.31 -17.49 -33.85
C CYS A 664 -47.44 -16.34 -34.40
N LEU A 665 -46.30 -16.04 -33.76
CA LEU A 665 -45.35 -15.06 -34.26
C LEU A 665 -44.73 -15.50 -35.59
N LEU A 666 -44.13 -16.68 -35.64
CA LEU A 666 -43.44 -17.18 -36.82
C LEU A 666 -44.36 -17.43 -38.01
N SER A 667 -45.65 -17.68 -37.77
CA SER A 667 -46.64 -17.79 -38.86
C SER A 667 -46.93 -16.45 -39.55
N ARG A 668 -46.59 -15.31 -38.92
CA ARG A 668 -46.91 -13.96 -39.39
C ARG A 668 -45.70 -13.16 -39.87
N ILE A 669 -44.49 -13.63 -39.58
CA ILE A 669 -43.24 -12.94 -39.93
C ILE A 669 -42.44 -13.77 -40.93
N SER A 670 -41.86 -13.12 -41.93
CA SER A 670 -41.01 -13.76 -42.93
C SER A 670 -39.94 -12.78 -43.39
N HIS A 671 -38.68 -13.14 -43.19
CA HIS A 671 -37.53 -12.33 -43.56
C HIS A 671 -36.33 -13.22 -43.90
N GLN A 672 -35.46 -12.79 -44.82
CA GLN A 672 -34.33 -13.60 -45.30
C GLN A 672 -33.38 -14.02 -44.17
N ASN A 673 -33.22 -13.18 -43.15
CA ASN A 673 -32.38 -13.43 -41.98
C ASN A 673 -33.15 -13.94 -40.75
N LEU A 674 -34.40 -14.41 -40.92
CA LEU A 674 -35.14 -15.11 -39.88
C LEU A 674 -35.33 -16.58 -40.27
N VAL A 675 -35.26 -17.47 -39.29
CA VAL A 675 -35.52 -18.90 -39.54
C VAL A 675 -37.01 -19.11 -39.81
N SER A 676 -37.31 -19.74 -40.94
CA SER A 676 -38.68 -20.01 -41.37
C SER A 676 -39.28 -21.21 -40.63
N LEU A 677 -40.52 -21.05 -40.16
CA LEU A 677 -41.33 -22.13 -39.60
C LEU A 677 -42.05 -22.88 -40.74
N GLU A 678 -41.70 -24.14 -40.93
CA GLU A 678 -42.32 -25.03 -41.93
C GLU A 678 -43.64 -25.62 -41.44
N GLY A 679 -43.81 -25.70 -40.13
CA GLY A 679 -45.04 -26.15 -39.50
C GLY A 679 -44.85 -26.58 -38.06
N PHE A 680 -45.88 -27.19 -37.50
CA PHE A 680 -45.89 -27.62 -36.10
C PHE A 680 -46.66 -28.93 -35.94
N CYS A 681 -46.48 -29.60 -34.81
CA CYS A 681 -47.31 -30.71 -34.37
C CYS A 681 -47.75 -30.45 -32.92
N HIS A 682 -49.05 -30.61 -32.67
CA HIS A 682 -49.67 -30.48 -31.36
C HIS A 682 -50.64 -31.66 -31.14
N GLU A 683 -50.14 -32.78 -30.64
CA GLU A 683 -50.92 -34.02 -30.42
C GLU A 683 -50.53 -34.69 -29.11
N SER A 684 -51.50 -35.10 -28.28
CA SER A 684 -51.27 -36.02 -27.13
C SER A 684 -50.06 -35.69 -26.24
N LYS A 685 -49.93 -34.42 -25.84
CA LYS A 685 -48.78 -33.83 -25.08
C LYS A 685 -47.46 -33.68 -25.84
N GLN A 686 -47.45 -33.88 -27.14
CA GLN A 686 -46.30 -33.60 -28.00
C GLN A 686 -46.43 -32.19 -28.58
N GLN A 687 -45.49 -31.31 -28.21
CA GLN A 687 -45.32 -29.98 -28.78
C GLN A 687 -44.04 -29.97 -29.60
N ILE A 688 -44.19 -29.91 -30.93
CA ILE A 688 -43.07 -30.01 -31.86
C ILE A 688 -43.14 -28.87 -32.86
N LEU A 689 -42.00 -28.21 -33.08
CA LEU A 689 -41.82 -27.17 -34.09
C LEU A 689 -40.94 -27.71 -35.21
N VAL A 690 -41.32 -27.45 -36.46
CA VAL A 690 -40.60 -27.87 -37.66
C VAL A 690 -40.10 -26.64 -38.40
N TYR A 691 -38.79 -26.51 -38.51
CA TYR A 691 -38.12 -25.39 -39.18
C TYR A 691 -37.36 -25.87 -40.43
N GLU A 692 -36.95 -24.92 -41.25
CA GLU A 692 -35.92 -25.17 -42.25
C GLU A 692 -34.62 -25.72 -41.60
N TYR A 693 -33.96 -26.67 -42.27
CA TYR A 693 -32.69 -27.19 -41.79
C TYR A 693 -31.52 -26.32 -42.28
N LEU A 694 -30.71 -25.84 -41.33
CA LEU A 694 -29.54 -24.98 -41.59
C LEU A 694 -28.25 -25.76 -41.29
N PRO A 695 -27.48 -26.18 -42.32
CA PRO A 695 -26.37 -27.09 -42.15
C PRO A 695 -25.12 -26.47 -41.50
N GLY A 696 -24.99 -25.15 -41.49
CA GLY A 696 -23.85 -24.43 -40.89
C GLY A 696 -23.87 -24.41 -39.35
N GLY A 697 -24.94 -24.91 -38.73
CA GLY A 697 -25.07 -24.97 -37.27
C GLY A 697 -25.24 -23.59 -36.64
N SER A 698 -24.96 -23.47 -35.34
CA SER A 698 -25.04 -22.20 -34.63
C SER A 698 -23.74 -21.39 -34.73
N LEU A 699 -23.83 -20.07 -34.56
CA LEU A 699 -22.66 -19.21 -34.47
C LEU A 699 -21.77 -19.60 -33.27
N ALA A 700 -22.38 -19.96 -32.13
CA ALA A 700 -21.68 -20.48 -30.95
C ALA A 700 -20.78 -21.68 -31.28
N ASP A 701 -21.30 -22.66 -32.04
CA ASP A 701 -20.53 -23.85 -32.43
C ASP A 701 -19.32 -23.50 -33.29
N ASN A 702 -19.42 -22.46 -34.12
CA ASN A 702 -18.34 -22.00 -35.00
C ASN A 702 -17.31 -21.13 -34.26
N LEU A 703 -17.70 -20.41 -33.21
CA LEU A 703 -16.80 -19.57 -32.41
C LEU A 703 -16.04 -20.36 -31.34
N TYR A 704 -16.74 -21.20 -30.56
CA TYR A 704 -16.13 -21.93 -29.43
C TYR A 704 -16.35 -23.45 -29.43
N GLY A 705 -17.16 -24.02 -30.34
CA GLY A 705 -17.43 -25.45 -30.42
C GLY A 705 -16.22 -26.37 -30.72
N ALA A 706 -16.42 -27.68 -30.68
CA ALA A 706 -15.37 -28.68 -30.86
C ALA A 706 -14.65 -28.53 -32.23
N LYS A 707 -13.31 -28.62 -32.23
CA LYS A 707 -12.47 -28.41 -33.44
C LYS A 707 -12.91 -29.20 -34.67
N SER A 708 -13.47 -30.41 -34.50
CA SER A 708 -13.95 -31.26 -35.59
C SER A 708 -15.23 -30.75 -36.28
N LYS A 709 -15.91 -29.73 -35.73
CA LYS A 709 -17.15 -29.15 -36.23
C LYS A 709 -17.05 -27.66 -36.60
N ARG A 710 -15.89 -27.03 -36.39
CA ARG A 710 -15.70 -25.59 -36.66
C ARG A 710 -15.32 -25.32 -38.10
N VAL A 711 -15.94 -24.30 -38.68
CA VAL A 711 -15.39 -23.55 -39.81
C VAL A 711 -14.64 -22.34 -39.26
N THR A 712 -13.38 -22.13 -39.66
CA THR A 712 -12.61 -20.95 -39.24
C THR A 712 -13.22 -19.69 -39.86
N LEU A 713 -13.78 -18.82 -39.01
CA LEU A 713 -14.43 -17.57 -39.45
C LEU A 713 -13.43 -16.41 -39.43
N GLY A 714 -12.98 -15.99 -40.62
CA GLY A 714 -12.23 -14.74 -40.78
C GLY A 714 -13.09 -13.50 -40.51
N TRP A 715 -12.46 -12.34 -40.34
CA TRP A 715 -13.14 -11.11 -39.90
C TRP A 715 -14.27 -10.66 -40.84
N GLY A 716 -14.04 -10.72 -42.15
CA GLY A 716 -15.09 -10.39 -43.14
C GLY A 716 -16.34 -11.27 -43.00
N MET A 717 -16.18 -12.56 -42.73
CA MET A 717 -17.32 -13.46 -42.52
C MET A 717 -18.04 -13.16 -41.19
N ARG A 718 -17.30 -12.85 -40.13
CA ARG A 718 -17.87 -12.44 -38.83
C ARG A 718 -18.71 -11.17 -38.96
N LEU A 719 -18.22 -10.17 -39.69
CA LEU A 719 -18.96 -8.94 -39.99
C LEU A 719 -20.21 -9.21 -40.83
N LYS A 720 -20.12 -10.06 -41.86
CA LYS A 720 -21.29 -10.46 -42.65
C LYS A 720 -22.37 -11.09 -41.78
N ILE A 721 -22.00 -12.01 -40.89
CA ILE A 721 -22.90 -12.65 -39.93
C ILE A 721 -23.55 -11.60 -39.00
N ALA A 722 -22.76 -10.65 -38.49
CA ALA A 722 -23.27 -9.56 -37.66
C ALA A 722 -24.27 -8.69 -38.42
N VAL A 723 -23.97 -8.31 -39.67
CA VAL A 723 -24.86 -7.53 -40.53
C VAL A 723 -26.16 -8.29 -40.80
N ASP A 724 -26.08 -9.58 -41.11
CA ASP A 724 -27.26 -10.43 -41.37
C ASP A 724 -28.15 -10.56 -40.12
N ALA A 725 -27.57 -10.76 -38.94
CA ALA A 725 -28.31 -10.77 -37.67
C ALA A 725 -28.89 -9.40 -37.30
N ALA A 726 -28.17 -8.30 -37.57
CA ALA A 726 -28.67 -6.95 -37.34
C ALA A 726 -29.86 -6.60 -38.25
N LYS A 727 -29.86 -7.04 -39.52
CA LYS A 727 -31.04 -6.91 -40.42
C LYS A 727 -32.27 -7.62 -39.88
N ALA A 728 -32.09 -8.80 -39.29
CA ALA A 728 -33.18 -9.53 -38.66
C ALA A 728 -33.78 -8.76 -37.49
N LEU A 729 -32.94 -8.22 -36.59
CA LEU A 729 -33.41 -7.43 -35.46
C LEU A 729 -34.05 -6.10 -35.89
N ASP A 730 -33.51 -5.45 -36.92
CA ASP A 730 -34.09 -4.23 -37.50
C ASP A 730 -35.48 -4.50 -38.08
N TYR A 731 -35.68 -5.62 -38.78
CA TYR A 731 -37.00 -6.05 -39.22
C TYR A 731 -37.97 -6.28 -38.04
N LEU A 732 -37.52 -6.89 -36.93
CA LEU A 732 -38.38 -7.10 -35.76
C LEU A 732 -38.76 -5.78 -35.05
N HIS A 733 -37.81 -4.86 -34.91
CA HIS A 733 -38.02 -3.62 -34.16
C HIS A 733 -38.74 -2.53 -34.96
N ASN A 734 -38.42 -2.42 -36.25
CA ASN A 734 -38.82 -1.31 -37.12
C ASN A 734 -39.65 -1.75 -38.34
N GLY A 735 -39.50 -3.01 -38.79
CA GLY A 735 -40.14 -3.53 -40.01
C GLY A 735 -41.40 -4.37 -39.77
N SER A 736 -41.77 -4.64 -38.51
CA SER A 736 -42.93 -5.47 -38.15
C SER A 736 -43.96 -4.67 -37.35
N GLU A 737 -45.24 -4.91 -37.62
CA GLU A 737 -46.37 -4.28 -36.93
C GLU A 737 -47.30 -5.39 -36.38
N PRO A 738 -47.48 -5.51 -35.05
CA PRO A 738 -46.86 -4.71 -33.98
C PRO A 738 -45.37 -5.05 -33.78
N ARG A 739 -44.58 -4.07 -33.30
CA ARG A 739 -43.15 -4.22 -32.96
C ARG A 739 -42.90 -5.48 -32.12
N ILE A 740 -41.83 -6.22 -32.44
CA ILE A 740 -41.45 -7.46 -31.74
C ILE A 740 -40.10 -7.27 -31.03
N ILE A 741 -40.05 -7.52 -29.72
CA ILE A 741 -38.79 -7.63 -28.95
C ILE A 741 -38.43 -9.11 -28.82
N HIS A 742 -37.25 -9.50 -29.29
CA HIS A 742 -36.80 -10.90 -29.38
C HIS A 742 -36.56 -11.51 -28.00
N ARG A 743 -35.84 -10.79 -27.12
CA ARG A 743 -35.57 -11.05 -25.70
C ARG A 743 -34.60 -12.20 -25.37
N ASP A 744 -34.22 -13.02 -26.35
CA ASP A 744 -33.22 -14.08 -26.19
C ASP A 744 -32.20 -14.07 -27.34
N VAL A 745 -31.69 -12.89 -27.68
CA VAL A 745 -30.62 -12.76 -28.69
C VAL A 745 -29.31 -13.29 -28.11
N LYS A 746 -28.73 -14.29 -28.77
CA LYS A 746 -27.45 -14.92 -28.40
C LYS A 746 -26.87 -15.68 -29.58
N SER A 747 -25.57 -15.96 -29.53
CA SER A 747 -24.85 -16.69 -30.58
C SER A 747 -25.43 -18.09 -30.88
N SER A 748 -25.99 -18.79 -29.89
CA SER A 748 -26.62 -20.10 -30.12
C SER A 748 -27.97 -20.01 -30.87
N ASN A 749 -28.58 -18.83 -30.88
CA ASN A 749 -29.85 -18.54 -31.57
C ASN A 749 -29.62 -17.85 -32.93
N ILE A 750 -28.37 -17.77 -33.38
CA ILE A 750 -28.00 -17.30 -34.72
C ILE A 750 -27.47 -18.52 -35.48
N LEU A 751 -28.26 -19.01 -36.43
CA LEU A 751 -27.96 -20.20 -37.23
C LEU A 751 -27.41 -19.80 -38.59
N LEU A 752 -26.59 -20.67 -39.18
CA LEU A 752 -25.89 -20.42 -40.44
C LEU A 752 -26.38 -21.39 -41.53
N ASP A 753 -26.72 -20.88 -42.70
CA ASP A 753 -27.02 -21.71 -43.87
C ASP A 753 -25.75 -22.23 -44.56
N LYS A 754 -25.91 -22.93 -45.70
CA LYS A 754 -24.78 -23.51 -46.46
C LYS A 754 -23.85 -22.45 -47.07
N GLU A 755 -24.31 -21.23 -47.24
CA GLU A 755 -23.54 -20.07 -47.72
C GLU A 755 -23.03 -19.19 -46.57
N MET A 756 -23.19 -19.61 -45.31
CA MET A 756 -22.85 -18.83 -44.12
C MET A 756 -23.62 -17.50 -44.02
N ASN A 757 -24.86 -17.46 -44.51
CA ASN A 757 -25.81 -16.40 -44.16
C ASN A 757 -26.41 -16.68 -42.79
N ALA A 758 -26.49 -15.63 -41.97
CA ALA A 758 -27.02 -15.75 -40.62
C ALA A 758 -28.55 -15.59 -40.61
N LYS A 759 -29.19 -16.46 -39.82
CA LYS A 759 -30.63 -16.43 -39.54
C LYS A 759 -30.90 -16.51 -38.03
N VAL A 760 -31.68 -15.57 -37.50
CA VAL A 760 -32.06 -15.53 -36.08
C VAL A 760 -33.25 -16.47 -35.83
N CYS A 761 -33.22 -17.22 -34.72
CA CYS A 761 -34.25 -18.19 -34.33
C CYS A 761 -34.62 -18.11 -32.83
N ASP A 762 -35.56 -18.97 -32.42
CA ASP A 762 -36.05 -19.16 -31.04
C ASP A 762 -36.88 -17.99 -30.47
N PHE A 763 -38.10 -17.86 -31.00
CA PHE A 763 -39.03 -16.77 -30.64
C PHE A 763 -39.92 -17.09 -29.42
N GLY A 764 -39.62 -18.17 -28.70
CA GLY A 764 -40.44 -18.63 -27.56
C GLY A 764 -40.54 -17.62 -26.40
N LEU A 765 -39.59 -16.68 -26.30
CA LEU A 765 -39.59 -15.62 -25.28
C LEU A 765 -40.00 -14.24 -25.80
N SER A 766 -40.17 -14.11 -27.12
CA SER A 766 -40.39 -12.83 -27.80
C SER A 766 -41.72 -12.20 -27.42
N LYS A 767 -41.80 -10.87 -27.52
CA LYS A 767 -42.94 -10.09 -27.04
C LYS A 767 -43.36 -9.03 -28.05
N GLN A 768 -44.65 -9.01 -28.40
CA GLN A 768 -45.25 -7.94 -29.19
C GLN A 768 -45.56 -6.73 -28.32
N VAL A 769 -45.25 -5.54 -28.83
CA VAL A 769 -45.60 -4.25 -28.23
C VAL A 769 -46.89 -3.76 -28.90
N THR A 770 -48.04 -4.03 -28.26
CA THR A 770 -49.37 -3.81 -28.86
C THR A 770 -49.90 -2.38 -28.73
N GLN A 771 -49.20 -1.51 -27.99
CA GLN A 771 -49.54 -0.09 -27.85
C GLN A 771 -48.48 0.73 -28.57
N ALA A 772 -48.88 1.48 -29.60
CA ALA A 772 -47.96 2.26 -30.43
C ALA A 772 -47.12 3.29 -29.65
N ASP A 773 -47.67 3.84 -28.55
CA ASP A 773 -47.01 4.85 -27.70
C ASP A 773 -46.29 4.28 -26.47
N ALA A 774 -46.22 2.95 -26.31
CA ALA A 774 -45.60 2.36 -25.13
C ALA A 774 -44.08 2.48 -25.18
N SER A 775 -43.49 3.22 -24.24
CA SER A 775 -42.03 3.36 -24.09
C SER A 775 -41.34 2.09 -23.58
N HIS A 776 -42.08 1.19 -22.92
CA HIS A 776 -41.58 -0.06 -22.37
C HIS A 776 -42.71 -1.07 -22.16
N VAL A 777 -42.35 -2.34 -22.03
CA VAL A 777 -43.24 -3.44 -21.65
C VAL A 777 -42.85 -3.94 -20.26
N THR A 778 -43.69 -3.70 -19.25
CA THR A 778 -43.46 -4.27 -17.90
C THR A 778 -43.78 -5.76 -17.91
N THR A 779 -42.78 -6.61 -17.66
CA THR A 779 -42.92 -8.08 -17.76
C THR A 779 -41.89 -8.80 -16.90
N VAL A 780 -42.24 -10.00 -16.40
CA VAL A 780 -41.34 -10.88 -15.61
C VAL A 780 -40.01 -11.04 -16.32
N VAL A 781 -38.88 -10.96 -15.64
CA VAL A 781 -37.57 -11.07 -16.29
C VAL A 781 -37.35 -12.49 -16.88
N LYS A 782 -37.06 -12.57 -18.17
CA LYS A 782 -36.68 -13.81 -18.88
C LYS A 782 -35.56 -13.52 -19.87
N GLY A 783 -34.62 -14.45 -20.01
CA GLY A 783 -33.49 -14.38 -20.95
C GLY A 783 -32.35 -15.31 -20.52
N THR A 784 -31.25 -15.30 -21.26
CA THR A 784 -30.07 -16.13 -20.97
C THR A 784 -29.02 -15.35 -20.16
N ALA A 785 -28.48 -15.97 -19.11
CA ALA A 785 -27.40 -15.38 -18.31
C ALA A 785 -26.17 -15.08 -19.19
N GLY A 786 -25.57 -13.90 -19.01
CA GLY A 786 -24.48 -13.40 -19.86
C GLY A 786 -24.94 -12.43 -20.96
N TYR A 787 -26.18 -12.57 -21.45
CA TYR A 787 -26.79 -11.70 -22.46
C TYR A 787 -27.85 -10.77 -21.88
N LEU A 788 -28.32 -11.04 -20.66
CA LEU A 788 -29.44 -10.33 -20.06
C LEU A 788 -29.09 -8.86 -19.77
N ASP A 789 -29.93 -7.96 -20.29
CA ASP A 789 -29.86 -6.52 -20.04
C ASP A 789 -29.95 -6.21 -18.53
N PRO A 790 -28.94 -5.54 -17.93
CA PRO A 790 -28.91 -5.24 -16.51
C PRO A 790 -30.00 -4.25 -16.09
N GLU A 791 -30.43 -3.34 -16.97
CA GLU A 791 -31.50 -2.40 -16.69
C GLU A 791 -32.84 -3.11 -16.69
N TYR A 792 -33.14 -3.91 -17.72
CA TYR A 792 -34.33 -4.76 -17.74
C TYR A 792 -34.40 -5.70 -16.52
N TYR A 793 -33.27 -6.30 -16.12
CA TYR A 793 -33.21 -7.13 -14.93
C TYR A 793 -33.58 -6.35 -13.66
N ALA A 794 -33.12 -5.11 -13.52
CA ALA A 794 -33.34 -4.27 -12.35
C ALA A 794 -34.75 -3.65 -12.31
N THR A 795 -35.25 -3.17 -13.45
CA THR A 795 -36.49 -2.38 -13.54
C THR A 795 -37.70 -3.21 -13.91
N GLN A 796 -37.52 -4.42 -14.46
CA GLN A 796 -38.55 -5.24 -15.10
C GLN A 796 -39.22 -4.57 -16.31
N GLN A 797 -38.61 -3.51 -16.84
CA GLN A 797 -39.06 -2.78 -18.03
C GLN A 797 -38.30 -3.29 -19.25
N LEU A 798 -38.99 -4.01 -20.14
CA LEU A 798 -38.43 -4.53 -21.38
C LEU A 798 -38.60 -3.51 -22.51
N THR A 799 -37.52 -3.23 -23.24
CA THR A 799 -37.50 -2.33 -24.40
C THR A 799 -36.74 -2.99 -25.56
N GLU A 800 -36.79 -2.40 -26.76
CA GLU A 800 -35.92 -2.82 -27.86
C GLU A 800 -34.42 -2.69 -27.50
N LYS A 801 -34.07 -1.76 -26.60
CA LYS A 801 -32.69 -1.58 -26.10
C LYS A 801 -32.18 -2.80 -25.31
N SER A 802 -33.06 -3.67 -24.82
CA SER A 802 -32.66 -4.93 -24.19
C SER A 802 -32.15 -5.94 -25.22
N ASP A 803 -32.70 -5.95 -26.44
CA ASP A 803 -32.17 -6.73 -27.56
C ASP A 803 -30.85 -6.13 -28.06
N ILE A 804 -30.71 -4.79 -28.07
CA ILE A 804 -29.45 -4.12 -28.42
C ILE A 804 -28.32 -4.53 -27.47
N PHE A 805 -28.58 -4.57 -26.17
CA PHE A 805 -27.59 -5.06 -25.20
C PHE A 805 -27.19 -6.49 -25.50
N SER A 806 -28.16 -7.37 -25.68
CA SER A 806 -27.94 -8.80 -25.97
C SER A 806 -27.17 -9.00 -27.28
N PHE A 807 -27.48 -8.22 -28.32
CA PHE A 807 -26.77 -8.22 -29.59
C PHE A 807 -25.36 -7.63 -29.47
N GLY A 808 -25.18 -6.60 -28.63
CA GLY A 808 -23.87 -6.06 -28.28
C GLY A 808 -22.95 -7.13 -27.70
N VAL A 809 -23.46 -7.99 -26.83
CA VAL A 809 -22.70 -9.16 -26.33
C VAL A 809 -22.29 -10.08 -27.49
N VAL A 810 -23.19 -10.39 -28.43
CA VAL A 810 -22.85 -11.18 -29.63
C VAL A 810 -21.75 -10.53 -30.46
N LEU A 811 -21.73 -9.20 -30.59
CA LEU A 811 -20.66 -8.48 -31.26
C LEU A 811 -19.32 -8.64 -30.53
N LEU A 812 -19.32 -8.57 -29.19
CA LEU A 812 -18.12 -8.84 -28.39
C LEU A 812 -17.62 -10.27 -28.59
N GLU A 813 -18.52 -11.26 -28.69
CA GLU A 813 -18.15 -12.65 -28.97
C GLU A 813 -17.50 -12.80 -30.35
N LEU A 814 -18.02 -12.12 -31.37
CA LEU A 814 -17.46 -12.12 -32.72
C LEU A 814 -16.06 -11.47 -32.76
N ILE A 815 -15.84 -10.41 -31.98
CA ILE A 815 -14.55 -9.72 -31.89
C ILE A 815 -13.53 -10.56 -31.09
N CYS A 816 -13.92 -11.08 -29.93
CA CYS A 816 -13.00 -11.67 -28.96
C CYS A 816 -12.85 -13.20 -29.10
N GLY A 817 -13.79 -13.88 -29.77
CA GLY A 817 -13.80 -15.34 -29.89
C GLY A 817 -14.03 -16.09 -28.56
N ARG A 818 -14.67 -15.45 -27.57
CA ARG A 818 -14.86 -15.96 -26.21
C ARG A 818 -16.34 -16.12 -25.88
N GLU A 819 -16.64 -17.08 -24.99
CA GLU A 819 -17.99 -17.24 -24.41
C GLU A 819 -18.35 -16.05 -23.50
N PRO A 820 -19.63 -15.67 -23.37
CA PRO A 820 -20.06 -14.54 -22.54
C PRO A 820 -19.80 -14.74 -21.05
N LEU A 821 -19.84 -16.01 -20.60
CA LEU A 821 -19.59 -16.41 -19.22
C LEU A 821 -18.55 -17.55 -19.20
N SER A 822 -17.36 -17.29 -18.68
CA SER A 822 -16.30 -18.31 -18.54
C SER A 822 -16.40 -19.05 -17.20
N ARG A 823 -16.17 -20.37 -17.19
CA ARG A 823 -16.07 -21.18 -15.96
C ARG A 823 -14.67 -21.18 -15.34
N ALA A 824 -13.68 -20.56 -15.99
CA ALA A 824 -12.29 -20.49 -15.54
C ALA A 824 -11.75 -19.06 -15.65
N GLY A 825 -11.11 -18.56 -14.58
CA GLY A 825 -10.49 -17.23 -14.51
C GLY A 825 -10.77 -16.46 -13.22
N ALA A 826 -10.13 -15.29 -13.06
CA ALA A 826 -10.38 -14.33 -11.98
C ALA A 826 -11.81 -13.76 -12.07
N PRO A 827 -12.40 -13.25 -10.96
CA PRO A 827 -13.80 -12.78 -10.91
C PRO A 827 -14.20 -11.80 -12.03
N ASP A 828 -13.27 -10.97 -12.51
CA ASP A 828 -13.52 -9.96 -13.55
C ASP A 828 -13.41 -10.50 -14.98
N SER A 829 -12.76 -11.65 -15.19
CA SER A 829 -12.74 -12.38 -16.47
C SER A 829 -13.95 -13.31 -16.66
N PHE A 830 -14.80 -13.43 -15.63
CA PHE A 830 -16.00 -14.28 -15.66
C PHE A 830 -17.02 -13.78 -16.68
N ASN A 831 -17.15 -12.46 -16.87
CA ASN A 831 -18.15 -11.84 -17.74
C ASN A 831 -17.48 -11.09 -18.90
N LEU A 832 -17.85 -11.46 -20.13
CA LEU A 832 -17.26 -10.90 -21.36
C LEU A 832 -17.46 -9.40 -21.50
N VAL A 833 -18.61 -8.85 -21.11
CA VAL A 833 -18.88 -7.41 -21.21
C VAL A 833 -17.95 -6.62 -20.29
N LEU A 834 -17.81 -7.08 -19.04
CA LEU A 834 -16.95 -6.44 -18.05
C LEU A 834 -15.48 -6.49 -18.45
N TRP A 835 -15.07 -7.61 -19.05
CA TRP A 835 -13.71 -7.77 -19.54
C TRP A 835 -13.45 -6.97 -20.82
N ALA A 836 -14.28 -7.07 -21.87
CA ALA A 836 -13.95 -6.53 -23.20
C ALA A 836 -14.26 -5.04 -23.37
N LYS A 837 -15.36 -4.54 -22.79
CA LYS A 837 -15.84 -3.16 -23.02
C LYS A 837 -14.76 -2.09 -22.76
N PRO A 838 -14.00 -2.12 -21.64
CA PRO A 838 -12.97 -1.11 -21.35
C PRO A 838 -11.88 -1.06 -22.43
N TYR A 839 -11.46 -2.21 -22.96
CA TYR A 839 -10.43 -2.29 -24.00
C TYR A 839 -10.94 -1.79 -25.35
N LEU A 840 -12.19 -2.08 -25.71
CA LEU A 840 -12.76 -1.60 -26.97
C LEU A 840 -12.98 -0.09 -26.98
N GLN A 841 -13.43 0.49 -25.86
CA GLN A 841 -13.57 1.96 -25.71
C GLN A 841 -12.23 2.69 -25.84
N ALA A 842 -11.14 1.99 -25.51
CA ALA A 842 -9.77 2.47 -25.64
C ALA A 842 -9.15 2.29 -27.03
N GLY A 843 -9.83 1.62 -27.96
CA GLY A 843 -9.26 1.24 -29.25
C GLY A 843 -8.16 0.16 -29.15
N ALA A 844 -8.08 -0.57 -28.04
CA ALA A 844 -7.10 -1.64 -27.85
C ALA A 844 -7.59 -2.95 -28.51
N PHE A 845 -6.90 -3.38 -29.56
CA PHE A 845 -7.24 -4.60 -30.32
C PHE A 845 -6.56 -5.88 -29.81
N GLU A 846 -5.87 -5.81 -28.67
CA GLU A 846 -5.19 -6.98 -28.08
C GLU A 846 -6.16 -8.08 -27.65
N ILE A 847 -7.39 -7.68 -27.30
CA ILE A 847 -8.50 -8.56 -26.91
C ILE A 847 -9.19 -9.23 -28.10
N VAL A 848 -8.86 -8.82 -29.33
CA VAL A 848 -9.37 -9.44 -30.55
C VAL A 848 -8.87 -10.88 -30.61
N ASP A 849 -9.75 -11.77 -31.07
CA ASP A 849 -9.45 -13.18 -31.28
C ASP A 849 -8.12 -13.35 -32.02
N GLU A 850 -7.21 -14.14 -31.46
CA GLU A 850 -5.89 -14.44 -32.02
C GLU A 850 -5.97 -14.92 -33.48
N GLN A 851 -7.05 -15.61 -33.86
CA GLN A 851 -7.27 -16.07 -35.23
C GLN A 851 -7.51 -14.95 -36.24
N LEU A 852 -7.81 -13.74 -35.77
CA LEU A 852 -8.09 -12.57 -36.61
C LEU A 852 -6.89 -11.62 -36.70
N LYS A 853 -5.91 -11.68 -35.79
CA LYS A 853 -4.80 -10.73 -35.76
C LYS A 853 -4.04 -10.70 -37.08
N GLY A 854 -3.86 -9.50 -37.63
CA GLY A 854 -3.21 -9.29 -38.93
C GLY A 854 -4.08 -9.58 -40.16
N THR A 855 -5.36 -9.90 -40.01
CA THR A 855 -6.27 -10.24 -41.12
C THR A 855 -7.44 -9.25 -41.31
N PHE A 856 -7.50 -8.20 -40.51
CA PHE A 856 -8.53 -7.16 -40.56
C PHE A 856 -7.94 -5.77 -40.82
N ALA A 857 -8.74 -4.88 -41.41
CA ALA A 857 -8.46 -3.45 -41.46
C ALA A 857 -8.75 -2.82 -40.09
N ASP A 858 -7.80 -2.05 -39.57
CA ASP A 858 -7.93 -1.41 -38.25
C ASP A 858 -9.18 -0.52 -38.17
N GLU A 859 -9.48 0.25 -39.21
CA GLU A 859 -10.67 1.10 -39.27
C GLU A 859 -11.98 0.28 -39.21
N SER A 860 -12.01 -0.87 -39.89
CA SER A 860 -13.16 -1.78 -39.85
C SER A 860 -13.38 -2.36 -38.45
N MET A 861 -12.29 -2.83 -37.81
CA MET A 861 -12.34 -3.37 -36.46
C MET A 861 -12.73 -2.28 -35.46
N HIS A 862 -12.20 -1.06 -35.60
CA HIS A 862 -12.51 0.07 -34.74
C HIS A 862 -14.00 0.41 -34.76
N LYS A 863 -14.61 0.50 -35.95
CA LYS A 863 -16.06 0.76 -36.08
C LYS A 863 -16.91 -0.32 -35.42
N ALA A 864 -16.59 -1.59 -35.65
CA ALA A 864 -17.30 -2.72 -35.04
C ALA A 864 -17.14 -2.74 -33.51
N ALA A 865 -15.93 -2.46 -33.01
CA ALA A 865 -15.62 -2.38 -31.59
C ALA A 865 -16.39 -1.23 -30.90
N ALA A 866 -16.40 -0.04 -31.51
CA ALA A 866 -17.08 1.13 -30.98
C ALA A 866 -18.59 0.90 -30.87
N ILE A 867 -19.21 0.34 -31.91
CA ILE A 867 -20.65 0.06 -31.88
C ILE A 867 -21.01 -1.08 -30.90
N ALA A 868 -20.14 -2.09 -30.77
CA ALA A 868 -20.31 -3.15 -29.76
C ALA A 868 -20.27 -2.59 -28.33
N ALA A 869 -19.28 -1.75 -28.03
CA ALA A 869 -19.11 -1.12 -26.72
C ALA A 869 -20.29 -0.22 -26.34
N ARG A 870 -20.79 0.60 -27.28
CA ARG A 870 -21.99 1.43 -27.09
C ARG A 870 -23.26 0.59 -26.89
N SER A 871 -23.36 -0.55 -27.57
CA SER A 871 -24.53 -1.44 -27.48
C SER A 871 -24.68 -2.08 -26.10
N VAL A 872 -23.58 -2.31 -25.39
CA VAL A 872 -23.55 -2.92 -24.04
C VAL A 872 -23.49 -1.90 -22.91
N GLU A 873 -23.87 -0.64 -23.16
CA GLU A 873 -23.96 0.38 -22.11
C GLU A 873 -24.96 -0.01 -21.02
N ARG A 874 -24.67 0.38 -19.76
CA ARG A 874 -25.55 0.01 -18.64
C ARG A 874 -26.89 0.73 -18.75
N ASP A 875 -26.85 2.02 -19.07
CA ASP A 875 -28.01 2.88 -19.33
C ASP A 875 -28.53 2.67 -20.76
N ALA A 876 -29.78 2.21 -20.88
CA ALA A 876 -30.45 1.98 -22.15
C ALA A 876 -30.59 3.24 -23.01
N ALA A 877 -30.58 4.44 -22.42
CA ALA A 877 -30.62 5.71 -23.16
C ALA A 877 -29.34 5.93 -23.98
N GLN A 878 -28.18 5.45 -23.51
CA GLN A 878 -26.89 5.59 -24.20
C GLN A 878 -26.67 4.56 -25.31
N ARG A 879 -27.47 3.49 -25.32
CA ARG A 879 -27.39 2.46 -26.36
C ARG A 879 -27.93 2.99 -27.69
N PRO A 880 -27.32 2.65 -28.84
CA PRO A 880 -27.88 2.97 -30.15
C PRO A 880 -29.23 2.24 -30.38
N ASN A 881 -29.97 2.62 -31.40
CA ASN A 881 -31.03 1.78 -31.96
C ASN A 881 -30.44 0.77 -32.96
N ILE A 882 -31.19 -0.26 -33.32
CA ILE A 882 -30.68 -1.31 -34.22
C ILE A 882 -30.37 -0.80 -35.64
N ALA A 883 -31.06 0.24 -36.11
CA ALA A 883 -30.83 0.83 -37.42
C ALA A 883 -29.44 1.51 -37.49
N GLU A 884 -29.05 2.23 -36.43
CA GLU A 884 -27.71 2.78 -36.25
C GLU A 884 -26.65 1.67 -36.18
N VAL A 885 -26.91 0.62 -35.39
CA VAL A 885 -26.00 -0.53 -35.29
C VAL A 885 -25.79 -1.17 -36.66
N LEU A 886 -26.87 -1.37 -37.41
CA LEU A 886 -26.82 -1.96 -38.76
C LEU A 886 -26.07 -1.07 -39.75
N ALA A 887 -26.21 0.25 -39.68
CA ALA A 887 -25.50 1.20 -40.53
C ALA A 887 -23.98 1.13 -40.30
N GLU A 888 -23.54 1.20 -39.05
CA GLU A 888 -22.12 1.12 -38.66
C GLU A 888 -21.50 -0.23 -39.04
N LEU A 889 -22.23 -1.34 -38.83
CA LEU A 889 -21.75 -2.67 -39.22
C LEU A 889 -21.63 -2.83 -40.74
N LYS A 890 -22.55 -2.26 -41.52
CA LYS A 890 -22.45 -2.25 -43.00
C LYS A 890 -21.24 -1.45 -43.47
N GLU A 891 -20.96 -0.33 -42.84
CA GLU A 891 -19.79 0.49 -43.16
C GLU A 891 -18.49 -0.26 -42.81
N ALA A 892 -18.39 -0.82 -41.60
CA ALA A 892 -17.27 -1.66 -41.19
C ALA A 892 -17.05 -2.84 -42.16
N TYR A 893 -18.12 -3.46 -42.62
CA TYR A 893 -18.07 -4.54 -43.60
C TYR A 893 -17.58 -4.08 -44.98
N SER A 894 -18.03 -2.92 -45.46
CA SER A 894 -17.56 -2.31 -46.72
C SER A 894 -16.07 -1.99 -46.69
N ILE A 895 -15.58 -1.43 -45.58
CA ILE A 895 -14.15 -1.15 -45.36
C ILE A 895 -13.34 -2.45 -45.40
N GLN A 896 -13.80 -3.49 -44.71
CA GLN A 896 -13.10 -4.78 -44.71
C GLN A 896 -13.06 -5.43 -46.10
N LEU A 897 -14.15 -5.36 -46.87
CA LEU A 897 -14.17 -5.88 -48.24
C LEU A 897 -13.18 -5.13 -49.15
N SER A 898 -13.09 -3.80 -48.98
CA SER A 898 -12.13 -2.98 -49.72
C SER A 898 -10.68 -3.34 -49.37
N TYR A 899 -10.40 -3.57 -48.09
CA TYR A 899 -9.09 -4.05 -47.61
C TYR A 899 -8.70 -5.43 -48.17
N LEU A 900 -9.64 -6.37 -48.22
CA LEU A 900 -9.39 -7.69 -48.80
C LEU A 900 -9.16 -7.63 -50.31
N ALA A 901 -9.82 -6.70 -51.02
CA ALA A 901 -9.63 -6.49 -52.44
C ALA A 901 -8.23 -5.92 -52.77
N THR A 902 -7.70 -5.00 -51.94
CA THR A 902 -6.36 -4.43 -52.14
C THR A 902 -5.24 -5.39 -51.74
N ALA A 903 -5.44 -6.19 -50.69
CA ALA A 903 -4.49 -7.23 -50.27
C ALA A 903 -4.36 -8.36 -51.33
N GLY A 904 -5.42 -8.64 -52.10
CA GLY A 904 -5.42 -9.64 -53.17
C GLY A 904 -4.76 -9.19 -54.48
N THR A 905 -4.48 -7.89 -54.66
CA THR A 905 -3.86 -7.36 -55.90
C THR A 905 -2.33 -7.26 -55.86
N GLY A 906 -1.70 -7.75 -54.78
CA GLY A 906 -0.25 -7.69 -54.54
C GLY A 906 0.50 -9.03 -54.57
N SER A 907 -0.11 -10.11 -55.07
CA SER A 907 0.53 -11.44 -55.21
C SER A 907 0.85 -11.78 -56.66
#